data_AF-A0A1F3H884-F1
#
_entry.id   AF-A0A1F3H884-F1
#
_cell.length_a   1.000
_cell.length_b   1.000
_cell.length_c   1.000
_cell.angle_alpha   90.00
_cell.angle_beta   90.00
_cell.angle_gamma   90.00
#
_symmetry.space_group_name_H-M   'P 1'
#
loop_
_entity.id
_entity.type
_entity.pdbx_description
1 polymer ?
#
loop_
_entity_poly.entity_id
_entity_poly.type
_entity_poly.pdbx_seq_one_letter_code
_entity_poly.pdbx_strand_id
1 'polypeptide(L)'
;MGNHDHGEAEKRTRKQDLKRKTSEIINIKINNYPDMRTFPFILPLCIFIIINTEAILAKNTGKPFFGALLPEKHVYHETPDSLILITGLTQEFTVDTPENEGITTTAFRVEQLLKAVDSDAEFMYAVFHPSGRKKTDGSFEPGDYIEKVNRITGKKQTRKVGLQRAALRGKLLLEMSRMTVGSKNDIILNFHAGQRSPMTEVVITIPEGIRITPENTYINVIGRGEVLLKDLPNQSIGRTGTNYSYRQVGRVAINENETSGQQLIISNLDFRPANGADLVIRIQNPGIQKTGQYLFSSRYKTSAPESCTSPGGGMENATLTVVNEISDFVRIMPRPKKYEKAVLTTTEFSWTPAKNASRVNLLQSTDKGKSWQKANAIIDPSSDKATISDLTPNQLYAFRLEVKDGSNRGSSNIAWHYSGMLDVKTMGATGEGKTDDTEKINEALAFMNEIGGGIVLFSGGQYNVRTLHLQSNVWLYIDRDATIQAIEGSDEPEATWFSDLAYRSGLSPTDPKPYQDPENYLTKQDVGHTFFRNAMFFAERADNIKIIGNGYITGNGVLATSDRVMNNAPGRRADKMFAFKLCTHIEIGGLDNGKDLWYDPEKDLPYYINGNGHDDSNMLQIDRGGHFVLLATGTDHIYVHNTYFAKKNSGNARDIYDFMACNNVTVTNIYSKISSDDIVKLGSDCALGFTRPVKNYWVRNIIGDTNCNLFQIGSETADDIQEVYVDNIYVLGSNKAGFSISTNDGAHIKNIHLNSGRTGSIHSRSVMHRTRAPFFFSISNRARVIGADVEKFSFNENGTTRSELLATNVNIGSIENITIHGIDISEVYGGSSFRGDRWKPYDGSQNKASAIIAGYKLPDDADVEGGLTFRLPNGQHTGYIENIRFSDVKMTVKGGHAAADAGLIPPELGVGRYNVSDFKIQPAYGFWIRHAKGLTMKDCMIRTEEADGRYAVVLDDVHKADVIGLKVINEGITGEKIKTIRSSRINY
;
A
#
# COMPACT_ATOMS: atom_id res chain seq x y z
N MET A 1 8.92 16.82 -65.43
CA MET A 1 7.73 17.16 -66.24
C MET A 1 6.65 17.54 -65.24
N GLY A 2 6.59 18.80 -64.77
CA GLY A 2 5.93 19.95 -65.43
C GLY A 2 4.43 19.87 -65.12
N ASN A 3 3.71 20.84 -64.54
CA ASN A 3 3.93 22.27 -64.30
C ASN A 3 2.85 22.82 -63.32
N HIS A 4 3.22 23.84 -62.52
CA HIS A 4 2.52 25.11 -62.17
C HIS A 4 1.07 25.12 -61.63
N ASP A 5 0.60 26.00 -60.73
CA ASP A 5 1.20 27.14 -59.99
C ASP A 5 0.26 27.64 -58.86
N HIS A 6 0.82 28.53 -58.03
CA HIS A 6 0.23 29.57 -57.16
C HIS A 6 -0.37 29.16 -55.79
N GLY A 7 0.03 29.76 -54.66
CA GLY A 7 0.86 30.95 -54.49
C GLY A 7 1.42 31.17 -53.06
N GLU A 8 2.62 31.77 -53.08
CA GLU A 8 3.27 32.72 -52.15
C GLU A 8 3.33 32.35 -50.64
N ALA A 9 4.47 31.93 -50.07
CA ALA A 9 5.75 32.65 -49.86
C ALA A 9 5.59 33.91 -48.98
N GLU A 10 6.44 34.26 -48.02
CA GLU A 10 7.64 33.66 -47.45
C GLU A 10 7.93 34.35 -46.09
N LYS A 11 8.51 33.58 -45.16
CA LYS A 11 9.67 33.90 -44.32
C LYS A 11 10.03 35.36 -43.95
N ARG A 12 10.38 35.43 -42.65
CA ARG A 12 11.59 36.00 -42.02
C ARG A 12 11.45 37.29 -41.19
N THR A 13 11.73 37.07 -39.90
CA THR A 13 12.50 37.90 -38.94
C THR A 13 11.93 39.24 -38.50
N ARG A 14 11.68 39.37 -37.18
CA ARG A 14 12.11 40.51 -36.38
C ARG A 14 12.10 40.18 -34.87
N LYS A 15 13.31 39.95 -34.33
CA LYS A 15 13.70 40.45 -33.00
C LYS A 15 13.63 41.99 -33.07
N GLN A 16 13.18 42.62 -31.99
CA GLN A 16 12.90 44.06 -31.80
C GLN A 16 11.49 44.50 -32.19
N ASP A 17 10.53 44.34 -31.25
CA ASP A 17 9.51 45.36 -30.91
C ASP A 17 8.56 44.88 -29.80
N LEU A 18 9.10 44.54 -28.62
CA LEU A 18 8.31 44.30 -27.39
C LEU A 18 8.77 45.19 -26.23
N LYS A 19 9.01 46.47 -26.53
CA LYS A 19 9.33 47.51 -25.53
C LYS A 19 8.44 48.77 -25.63
N ARG A 20 7.26 48.65 -26.24
CA ARG A 20 6.24 49.70 -26.28
C ARG A 20 4.84 49.08 -26.29
N LYS A 21 4.32 48.77 -25.10
CA LYS A 21 2.87 48.75 -24.75
C LYS A 21 2.68 48.29 -23.31
N THR A 22 3.26 49.02 -22.37
CA THR A 22 3.01 48.89 -20.93
C THR A 22 2.94 50.28 -20.30
N SER A 23 1.87 51.00 -20.61
CA SER A 23 1.48 52.27 -19.98
C SER A 23 0.16 52.70 -20.61
N GLU A 24 -0.83 53.07 -19.78
CA GLU A 24 -2.26 53.30 -20.07
C GLU A 24 -3.06 51.99 -20.05
N ILE A 25 -3.84 51.67 -19.01
CA ILE A 25 -5.01 52.41 -18.53
C ILE A 25 -5.12 52.30 -17.00
N ILE A 26 -5.05 53.44 -16.32
CA ILE A 26 -5.54 53.68 -14.96
C ILE A 26 -6.73 54.65 -15.10
N ASN A 27 -7.76 54.45 -14.27
CA ASN A 27 -8.96 55.27 -14.02
C ASN A 27 -10.28 54.80 -14.67
N ILE A 28 -11.02 53.93 -13.98
CA ILE A 28 -12.49 54.06 -13.85
C ILE A 28 -12.94 53.78 -12.40
N LYS A 29 -13.38 54.88 -11.78
CA LYS A 29 -14.36 55.15 -10.72
C LYS A 29 -14.92 54.00 -9.83
N ILE A 30 -14.67 54.20 -8.55
CA ILE A 30 -15.43 53.73 -7.38
C ILE A 30 -16.77 54.52 -7.33
N ASN A 31 -17.91 53.84 -7.43
CA ASN A 31 -19.16 54.07 -6.67
C ASN A 31 -20.36 53.35 -7.33
N ASN A 32 -21.19 52.75 -6.47
CA ASN A 32 -22.51 52.14 -6.66
C ASN A 32 -22.52 50.60 -6.68
N TYR A 33 -22.64 49.97 -5.50
CA TYR A 33 -23.81 49.17 -5.10
C TYR A 33 -23.82 48.97 -3.57
N PRO A 34 -24.97 49.13 -2.89
CA PRO A 34 -25.10 48.98 -1.45
C PRO A 34 -25.61 47.57 -1.09
N ASP A 35 -24.83 46.79 -0.35
CA ASP A 35 -25.28 46.03 0.85
C ASP A 35 -24.10 45.22 1.41
N MET A 36 -23.44 45.76 2.44
CA MET A 36 -22.28 45.16 3.12
C MET A 36 -22.71 44.50 4.44
N ARG A 37 -23.66 43.55 4.38
CA ARG A 37 -24.10 42.78 5.55
C ARG A 37 -24.54 41.36 5.20
N THR A 38 -23.64 40.52 4.67
CA THR A 38 -23.70 39.04 4.80
C THR A 38 -22.47 38.41 4.13
N PHE A 39 -21.30 38.43 4.77
CA PHE A 39 -20.17 37.56 4.41
C PHE A 39 -19.19 37.47 5.59
N PRO A 40 -19.16 36.37 6.38
CA PRO A 40 -18.10 36.12 7.34
C PRO A 40 -17.21 34.98 6.84
N PHE A 41 -16.63 35.10 5.64
CA PHE A 41 -15.65 34.13 5.15
C PHE A 41 -14.62 34.85 4.30
N ILE A 42 -13.63 35.41 4.97
CA ILE A 42 -12.25 35.66 4.53
C ILE A 42 -11.54 36.16 5.81
N LEU A 43 -10.37 35.60 6.13
CA LEU A 43 -9.52 35.86 7.31
C LEU A 43 -9.85 35.00 8.57
N PRO A 44 -9.70 33.66 8.51
CA PRO A 44 -8.67 33.05 9.36
C PRO A 44 -8.11 31.73 8.78
N LEU A 45 -7.10 31.82 7.91
CA LEU A 45 -6.36 30.65 7.39
C LEU A 45 -4.84 30.82 7.49
N CYS A 46 -4.33 31.78 8.27
CA CYS A 46 -2.87 31.96 8.39
C CYS A 46 -2.30 31.80 9.80
N ILE A 47 -3.00 32.15 10.87
CA ILE A 47 -2.33 32.28 12.18
C ILE A 47 -3.33 31.99 13.29
N PHE A 48 -3.53 30.73 13.61
CA PHE A 48 -4.03 30.35 14.93
C PHE A 48 -3.11 29.25 15.51
N ILE A 49 -1.87 29.68 15.83
CA ILE A 49 -1.20 29.34 17.10
C ILE A 49 -0.65 27.88 17.18
N ILE A 50 0.63 27.51 16.99
CA ILE A 50 1.97 28.10 17.27
C ILE A 50 2.16 28.69 18.69
N ILE A 51 1.16 28.60 19.57
CA ILE A 51 1.30 28.91 21.01
C ILE A 51 0.60 27.77 21.75
N ASN A 52 1.34 26.79 22.27
CA ASN A 52 1.80 26.87 23.66
C ASN A 52 2.82 25.77 23.99
N THR A 53 3.97 25.77 23.33
CA THR A 53 5.16 25.03 23.84
C THR A 53 6.49 25.74 23.55
N GLU A 54 6.65 26.49 22.44
CA GLU A 54 7.92 27.16 22.15
C GLU A 54 8.14 28.49 22.90
N ALA A 55 7.06 29.16 23.31
CA ALA A 55 7.16 30.49 23.93
C ALA A 55 7.63 30.50 25.39
N ILE A 56 7.80 29.34 26.04
CA ILE A 56 8.16 29.27 27.48
C ILE A 56 9.61 28.78 27.71
N LEU A 57 10.34 28.35 26.68
CA LEU A 57 11.77 27.97 26.79
C LEU A 57 12.75 28.80 25.94
N ALA A 58 12.28 29.67 25.04
CA ALA A 58 13.17 30.45 24.15
C ALA A 58 13.47 31.88 24.62
N LYS A 59 13.48 32.17 25.93
CA LYS A 59 13.73 33.54 26.43
C LYS A 59 15.21 33.96 26.49
N ASN A 60 16.13 33.26 25.81
CA ASN A 60 17.53 33.69 25.73
C ASN A 60 18.28 33.43 24.41
N THR A 61 17.58 33.24 23.29
CA THR A 61 18.24 33.14 21.98
C THR A 61 17.63 34.18 21.03
N GLY A 62 18.46 35.05 20.45
CA GLY A 62 18.03 36.01 19.43
C GLY A 62 17.33 35.30 18.26
N LYS A 63 16.48 36.02 17.51
CA LYS A 63 15.77 35.46 16.34
C LYS A 63 16.77 34.73 15.41
N PRO A 64 16.47 33.49 14.98
CA PRO A 64 17.32 32.76 14.04
C PRO A 64 17.49 33.55 12.73
N PHE A 65 18.67 33.45 12.11
CA PHE A 65 19.03 34.26 10.95
C PHE A 65 18.19 33.93 9.73
N PHE A 66 17.74 32.68 9.60
CA PHE A 66 16.86 32.26 8.53
C PHE A 66 15.42 31.98 8.98
N GLY A 67 15.09 32.10 10.27
CA GLY A 67 13.79 31.61 10.75
C GLY A 67 13.63 30.11 10.45
N ALA A 68 12.44 29.71 10.01
CA ALA A 68 12.14 28.36 9.53
C ALA A 68 12.35 28.17 8.01
N LEU A 69 13.02 29.11 7.32
CA LEU A 69 13.15 29.09 5.86
C LEU A 69 14.12 28.00 5.35
N LEU A 70 15.16 27.67 6.14
CA LEU A 70 16.12 26.66 5.73
C LEU A 70 15.67 25.26 6.14
N PRO A 71 15.90 24.25 5.29
CA PRO A 71 15.62 22.87 5.65
C PRO A 71 16.58 22.42 6.76
N GLU A 72 16.06 22.27 7.97
CA GLU A 72 16.83 21.86 9.16
C GLU A 72 17.63 20.58 8.93
N LYS A 73 17.17 19.69 8.04
CA LYS A 73 17.84 18.42 7.71
C LYS A 73 19.30 18.58 7.23
N HIS A 74 19.63 19.71 6.60
CA HIS A 74 20.97 20.01 6.08
C HIS A 74 21.80 20.90 7.01
N VAL A 75 21.22 21.44 8.08
CA VAL A 75 21.88 22.41 8.97
C VAL A 75 22.31 21.70 10.25
N TYR A 76 23.63 21.62 10.48
CA TYR A 76 24.14 21.06 11.73
C TYR A 76 24.10 22.08 12.87
N HIS A 77 24.59 23.29 12.67
CA HIS A 77 24.64 24.24 13.77
C HIS A 77 24.55 25.66 13.25
N GLU A 78 23.82 26.49 14.00
CA GLU A 78 23.64 27.89 13.73
C GLU A 78 24.18 28.69 14.93
N THR A 79 25.23 29.49 14.70
CA THR A 79 25.78 30.44 15.69
C THR A 79 25.50 31.88 15.23
N PRO A 80 25.70 32.91 16.08
CA PRO A 80 25.61 34.30 15.64
C PRO A 80 26.45 34.62 14.39
N ASP A 81 27.60 33.96 14.24
CA ASP A 81 28.60 34.24 13.20
C ASP A 81 28.64 33.22 12.06
N SER A 82 28.09 32.00 12.24
CA SER A 82 28.28 30.89 11.32
C SER A 82 27.03 30.01 11.12
N LEU A 83 26.93 29.41 9.93
CA LEU A 83 25.98 28.36 9.55
C LEU A 83 26.78 27.12 9.12
N ILE A 84 26.62 25.99 9.80
CA ILE A 84 27.30 24.73 9.45
C ILE A 84 26.35 23.86 8.62
N LEU A 85 26.72 23.58 7.38
CA LEU A 85 25.99 22.72 6.46
C LEU A 85 26.57 21.31 6.45
N ILE A 86 25.70 20.31 6.40
CA ILE A 86 26.08 18.90 6.31
C ILE A 86 26.52 18.58 4.88
N THR A 87 27.59 17.80 4.76
CA THR A 87 28.11 17.24 3.51
C THR A 87 28.40 15.75 3.66
N GLY A 88 28.44 15.01 2.55
CA GLY A 88 28.59 13.55 2.53
C GLY A 88 27.91 12.93 1.31
N LEU A 89 27.85 11.60 1.24
CA LEU A 89 27.22 10.86 0.16
C LEU A 89 26.04 10.01 0.65
N THR A 90 25.06 9.80 -0.21
CA THR A 90 23.95 8.86 -0.02
C THR A 90 23.62 8.14 -1.33
N GLN A 91 22.82 7.08 -1.28
CA GLN A 91 22.21 6.49 -2.48
C GLN A 91 20.78 7.02 -2.60
N GLU A 92 20.46 7.55 -3.77
CA GLU A 92 19.14 8.06 -4.09
C GLU A 92 18.86 7.81 -5.57
N PHE A 93 17.94 6.88 -5.84
CA PHE A 93 17.43 6.62 -7.17
C PHE A 93 16.01 7.16 -7.28
N THR A 94 15.77 7.92 -8.33
CA THR A 94 14.43 8.23 -8.82
C THR A 94 14.14 7.35 -10.02
N VAL A 95 12.89 7.36 -10.49
CA VAL A 95 12.52 6.70 -11.75
C VAL A 95 13.31 7.20 -12.97
N ASP A 96 13.95 8.36 -12.89
CA ASP A 96 14.73 8.93 -13.98
C ASP A 96 16.26 8.81 -13.76
N THR A 97 16.69 8.30 -12.61
CA THR A 97 18.12 8.16 -12.27
C THR A 97 18.73 6.94 -12.97
N PRO A 98 19.78 7.08 -13.80
CA PRO A 98 20.47 5.95 -14.41
C PRO A 98 21.01 4.95 -13.36
N GLU A 99 21.07 3.66 -13.72
CA GLU A 99 21.48 2.56 -12.81
C GLU A 99 22.82 2.80 -12.11
N ASN A 100 23.77 3.46 -12.77
CA ASN A 100 25.12 3.72 -12.28
C ASN A 100 25.29 5.09 -11.62
N GLU A 101 24.23 5.89 -11.49
CA GLU A 101 24.29 7.29 -11.04
C GLU A 101 23.50 7.56 -9.75
N GLY A 102 23.21 6.54 -8.94
CA GLY A 102 22.49 6.70 -7.67
C GLY A 102 23.28 7.34 -6.53
N ILE A 103 24.62 7.36 -6.59
CA ILE A 103 25.44 8.01 -5.56
C ILE A 103 25.28 9.53 -5.68
N THR A 104 24.58 10.11 -4.71
CA THR A 104 24.22 11.53 -4.69
C THR A 104 24.88 12.24 -3.51
N THR A 105 25.29 13.49 -3.72
CA THR A 105 25.81 14.34 -2.65
C THR A 105 24.69 14.84 -1.75
N THR A 106 24.91 14.75 -0.44
CA THR A 106 24.00 15.31 0.58
C THR A 106 24.23 16.81 0.82
N ALA A 107 25.27 17.39 0.19
CA ALA A 107 25.63 18.79 0.35
C ALA A 107 24.51 19.72 -0.15
N PHE A 108 24.06 20.61 0.73
CA PHE A 108 23.13 21.68 0.38
C PHE A 108 23.82 22.66 -0.59
N ARG A 109 23.12 23.12 -1.63
CA ARG A 109 23.69 23.94 -2.72
C ARG A 109 23.25 25.40 -2.65
N VAL A 110 24.02 26.31 -3.25
CA VAL A 110 23.76 27.76 -3.20
C VAL A 110 22.39 28.10 -3.79
N GLU A 111 22.06 27.52 -4.93
CA GLU A 111 20.77 27.71 -5.60
C GLU A 111 19.59 27.17 -4.77
N GLN A 112 19.80 26.08 -4.01
CA GLN A 112 18.78 25.53 -3.12
C GLN A 112 18.54 26.46 -1.93
N LEU A 113 19.60 27.01 -1.35
CA LEU A 113 19.51 28.01 -0.29
C LEU A 113 18.78 29.26 -0.79
N LEU A 114 19.21 29.82 -1.93
CA LEU A 114 18.61 31.04 -2.50
C LEU A 114 17.13 30.83 -2.84
N LYS A 115 16.76 29.65 -3.37
CA LYS A 115 15.36 29.29 -3.60
C LYS A 115 14.56 29.19 -2.30
N ALA A 116 15.14 28.60 -1.24
CA ALA A 116 14.47 28.43 0.04
C ALA A 116 14.17 29.77 0.75
N VAL A 117 15.00 30.79 0.52
CA VAL A 117 14.86 32.10 1.16
C VAL A 117 14.22 33.17 0.27
N ASP A 118 13.92 32.86 -1.00
CA ASP A 118 13.37 33.81 -1.98
C ASP A 118 11.99 34.34 -1.56
N SER A 119 11.21 33.53 -0.85
CA SER A 119 9.87 33.87 -0.34
C SER A 119 9.89 34.79 0.88
N ASP A 120 11.06 35.19 1.39
CA ASP A 120 11.15 36.12 2.51
C ASP A 120 10.76 37.55 2.06
N ALA A 121 9.60 38.01 2.54
CA ALA A 121 9.04 39.31 2.23
C ALA A 121 9.80 40.48 2.88
N GLU A 122 10.54 40.24 3.97
CA GLU A 122 11.22 41.28 4.75
C GLU A 122 12.71 41.38 4.40
N PHE A 123 13.34 40.26 4.05
CA PHE A 123 14.77 40.19 3.82
C PHE A 123 15.14 39.75 2.40
N MET A 124 16.33 40.14 1.98
CA MET A 124 17.02 39.61 0.80
C MET A 124 18.27 38.88 1.25
N TYR A 125 18.57 37.78 0.58
CA TYR A 125 19.73 36.96 0.87
C TYR A 125 20.66 36.88 -0.35
N ALA A 126 21.97 36.90 -0.11
CA ALA A 126 22.98 36.69 -1.13
C ALA A 126 24.15 35.90 -0.57
N VAL A 127 24.71 35.01 -1.38
CA VAL A 127 25.87 34.19 -1.02
C VAL A 127 27.11 34.74 -1.71
N PHE A 128 28.23 34.77 -1.00
CA PHE A 128 29.51 35.28 -1.49
C PHE A 128 30.65 34.33 -1.14
N HIS A 129 31.60 34.23 -2.05
CA HIS A 129 32.91 33.62 -1.81
C HIS A 129 33.75 34.52 -0.89
N PRO A 130 34.73 34.00 -0.11
CA PRO A 130 35.66 34.81 0.70
C PRO A 130 36.30 35.99 -0.03
N SER A 131 36.49 35.88 -1.35
CA SER A 131 37.03 36.95 -2.21
C SER A 131 36.05 38.09 -2.52
N GLY A 132 34.80 38.01 -2.06
CA GLY A 132 33.74 38.98 -2.34
C GLY A 132 32.95 38.72 -3.63
N ARG A 133 33.25 37.63 -4.36
CA ARG A 133 32.49 37.25 -5.56
C ARG A 133 31.12 36.68 -5.15
N LYS A 134 30.04 37.25 -5.68
CA LYS A 134 28.67 36.72 -5.49
C LYS A 134 28.52 35.35 -6.16
N LYS A 135 27.90 34.40 -5.45
CA LYS A 135 27.51 33.06 -5.94
C LYS A 135 26.00 33.03 -6.15
N THR A 136 25.58 32.43 -7.25
CA THR A 136 24.15 32.21 -7.58
C THR A 136 23.81 30.73 -7.68
N ASP A 137 24.82 29.89 -7.82
CA ASP A 137 24.74 28.44 -7.97
C ASP A 137 26.03 27.76 -7.48
N GLY A 138 26.00 26.43 -7.42
CA GLY A 138 27.13 25.58 -7.11
C GLY A 138 27.21 25.14 -5.64
N SER A 139 28.30 24.46 -5.31
CA SER A 139 28.57 24.00 -3.95
C SER A 139 29.01 25.15 -3.05
N PHE A 140 28.66 25.10 -1.78
CA PHE A 140 29.31 25.95 -0.77
C PHE A 140 30.77 25.53 -0.58
N GLU A 141 31.62 26.51 -0.27
CA GLU A 141 33.04 26.32 0.06
C GLU A 141 33.30 26.82 1.49
N PRO A 142 34.28 26.23 2.21
CA PRO A 142 34.65 26.72 3.53
C PRO A 142 35.00 28.21 3.51
N GLY A 143 34.29 29.00 4.31
CA GLY A 143 34.50 30.45 4.39
C GLY A 143 33.62 31.29 3.46
N ASP A 144 32.83 30.67 2.57
CA ASP A 144 31.69 31.34 1.94
C ASP A 144 30.86 32.05 3.02
N TYR A 145 30.16 33.12 2.67
CA TYR A 145 29.30 33.81 3.63
C TYR A 145 27.99 34.25 3.00
N ILE A 146 26.96 34.29 3.83
CA ILE A 146 25.61 34.66 3.46
C ILE A 146 25.32 36.03 4.06
N GLU A 147 24.90 36.95 3.22
CA GLU A 147 24.45 38.28 3.61
C GLU A 147 22.93 38.31 3.63
N LYS A 148 22.36 38.68 4.78
CA LYS A 148 20.95 38.99 4.97
C LYS A 148 20.79 40.50 5.05
N VAL A 149 19.99 41.07 4.15
CA VAL A 149 19.74 42.51 4.04
C VAL A 149 18.26 42.78 4.24
N ASN A 150 17.91 43.64 5.20
CA ASN A 150 16.53 44.07 5.38
C ASN A 150 16.10 45.01 4.25
N ARG A 151 14.99 44.69 3.58
CA ARG A 151 14.54 45.40 2.37
C ARG A 151 14.13 46.86 2.63
N ILE A 152 13.76 47.20 3.87
CA ILE A 152 13.28 48.54 4.25
C ILE A 152 14.42 49.39 4.81
N THR A 153 15.16 48.83 5.77
CA THR A 153 16.20 49.57 6.53
C THR A 153 17.58 49.51 5.89
N GLY A 154 17.81 48.58 4.95
CA GLY A 154 19.12 48.31 4.37
C GLY A 154 20.13 47.69 5.35
N LYS A 155 19.74 47.41 6.60
CA LYS A 155 20.63 46.82 7.61
C LYS A 155 21.06 45.43 7.16
N LYS A 156 22.37 45.20 7.24
CA LYS A 156 23.04 43.98 6.76
C LYS A 156 23.56 43.15 7.92
N GLN A 157 23.39 41.84 7.83
CA GLN A 157 23.97 40.83 8.72
C GLN A 157 24.68 39.80 7.86
N THR A 158 25.83 39.31 8.31
CA THR A 158 26.65 38.35 7.56
C THR A 158 26.92 37.13 8.41
N ARG A 159 26.86 35.94 7.82
CA ARG A 159 27.26 34.68 8.47
C ARG A 159 28.17 33.85 7.58
N LYS A 160 29.24 33.33 8.16
CA LYS A 160 30.15 32.41 7.49
C LYS A 160 29.51 31.03 7.34
N VAL A 161 29.84 30.33 6.28
CA VAL A 161 29.42 28.96 6.00
C VAL A 161 30.56 28.05 6.37
N GLY A 162 30.27 27.10 7.25
CA GLY A 162 31.12 25.94 7.52
C GLY A 162 30.51 24.68 6.90
N LEU A 163 31.34 23.70 6.59
CA LEU A 163 30.92 22.41 6.08
C LEU A 163 31.32 21.33 7.07
N GLN A 164 30.42 20.40 7.36
CA GLN A 164 30.69 19.26 8.23
C GLN A 164 30.29 17.96 7.53
N ARG A 165 31.24 17.02 7.46
CA ARG A 165 30.95 15.68 6.98
C ARG A 165 30.17 14.89 8.03
N ALA A 166 28.92 14.55 7.75
CA ALA A 166 28.02 13.83 8.66
C ALA A 166 26.87 13.19 7.88
N ALA A 167 26.14 12.27 8.51
CA ALA A 167 24.87 11.81 7.96
C ALA A 167 23.81 12.92 8.10
N LEU A 168 22.85 12.98 7.18
CA LEU A 168 21.71 13.91 7.28
C LEU A 168 20.98 13.73 8.61
N ARG A 169 20.47 14.82 9.18
CA ARG A 169 19.72 14.77 10.45
C ARG A 169 18.52 13.85 10.34
N GLY A 170 18.36 12.97 11.33
CA GLY A 170 17.10 12.26 11.54
C GLY A 170 16.02 13.16 12.14
N LYS A 171 14.90 12.54 12.50
CA LYS A 171 13.78 13.17 13.20
C LYS A 171 13.25 12.22 14.26
N LEU A 172 13.08 12.71 15.48
CA LEU A 172 12.46 12.00 16.59
C LEU A 172 11.16 12.72 16.96
N LEU A 173 10.05 12.00 16.94
CA LEU A 173 8.73 12.52 17.24
C LEU A 173 8.13 11.78 18.42
N LEU A 174 7.49 12.54 19.33
CA LEU A 174 6.60 11.99 20.35
C LEU A 174 5.18 12.04 19.82
N GLU A 175 4.43 10.94 19.96
CA GLU A 175 3.00 10.94 19.64
C GLU A 175 2.22 11.86 20.58
N MET A 176 2.61 11.90 21.86
CA MET A 176 2.12 12.85 22.85
C MET A 176 3.30 13.59 23.50
N SER A 177 3.36 14.91 23.29
CA SER A 177 4.40 15.77 23.89
C SER A 177 4.08 16.20 25.32
N ARG A 178 2.91 15.85 25.85
CA ARG A 178 2.49 16.19 27.22
C ARG A 178 1.81 15.00 27.90
N MET A 179 2.16 14.73 29.16
CA MET A 179 1.64 13.59 29.93
C MET A 179 1.29 13.99 31.37
N THR A 180 0.24 13.39 31.93
CA THR A 180 -0.11 13.55 33.35
C THR A 180 0.81 12.72 34.24
N VAL A 181 1.27 13.32 35.33
CA VAL A 181 2.09 12.63 36.33
C VAL A 181 1.36 11.41 36.90
N GLY A 182 2.06 10.28 37.00
CA GLY A 182 1.47 9.01 37.44
C GLY A 182 0.53 8.34 36.43
N SER A 183 0.41 8.87 35.21
CA SER A 183 -0.33 8.20 34.13
C SER A 183 0.31 6.85 33.79
N LYS A 184 -0.53 5.90 33.35
CA LYS A 184 -0.11 4.60 32.85
C LYS A 184 -0.02 4.54 31.32
N ASN A 185 -0.30 5.67 30.65
CA ASN A 185 -0.25 5.72 29.19
C ASN A 185 1.17 5.49 28.70
N ASP A 186 1.27 4.81 27.56
CA ASP A 186 2.56 4.52 26.95
C ASP A 186 3.19 5.79 26.37
N ILE A 187 4.52 5.79 26.27
CA ILE A 187 5.26 6.79 25.49
C ILE A 187 5.61 6.15 24.15
N ILE A 188 5.19 6.78 23.06
CA ILE A 188 5.49 6.33 21.70
C ILE A 188 6.42 7.33 21.04
N LEU A 189 7.58 6.83 20.61
CA LEU A 189 8.62 7.55 19.89
C LEU A 189 8.70 7.04 18.45
N ASN A 190 8.58 7.94 17.49
CA ASN A 190 8.76 7.66 16.07
C ASN A 190 10.09 8.26 15.61
N PHE A 191 11.04 7.41 15.23
CA PHE A 191 12.32 7.83 14.68
C PHE A 191 12.33 7.66 13.15
N HIS A 192 12.78 8.69 12.46
CA HIS A 192 13.01 8.70 11.01
C HIS A 192 14.48 9.04 10.74
N ALA A 193 15.20 8.16 10.06
CA ALA A 193 16.55 8.41 9.60
C ALA A 193 16.56 9.44 8.47
N GLY A 194 17.51 10.38 8.53
CA GLY A 194 17.65 11.45 7.52
C GLY A 194 18.13 10.96 6.16
N GLN A 195 18.77 9.80 6.12
CA GLN A 195 19.17 9.12 4.89
C GLN A 195 19.03 7.60 5.06
N ARG A 196 18.66 6.91 3.97
CA ARG A 196 18.58 5.45 3.92
C ARG A 196 20.00 4.87 4.05
N SER A 197 20.15 3.68 4.64
CA SER A 197 21.44 2.97 4.72
C SER A 197 21.26 1.52 5.22
N PRO A 198 22.06 0.55 4.74
CA PRO A 198 22.14 -0.77 5.38
C PRO A 198 22.93 -0.69 6.70
N MET A 199 22.88 -1.75 7.51
CA MET A 199 23.68 -1.92 8.74
C MET A 199 23.66 -0.68 9.66
N THR A 200 22.51 -0.02 9.74
CA THR A 200 22.33 1.20 10.51
C THR A 200 22.36 0.89 12.00
N GLU A 201 22.95 1.79 12.77
CA GLU A 201 22.86 1.81 14.24
C GLU A 201 22.12 3.07 14.67
N VAL A 202 21.16 2.94 15.58
CA VAL A 202 20.44 4.05 16.20
C VAL A 202 20.69 4.03 17.70
N VAL A 203 20.99 5.19 18.27
CA VAL A 203 21.12 5.40 19.72
C VAL A 203 20.07 6.40 20.15
N ILE A 204 19.22 6.00 21.09
CA ILE A 204 18.21 6.87 21.72
C ILE A 204 18.54 7.01 23.19
N THR A 205 18.72 8.24 23.64
CA THR A 205 18.88 8.56 25.05
C THR A 205 17.51 8.75 25.67
N ILE A 206 17.23 7.95 26.70
CA ILE A 206 16.05 7.99 27.54
C ILE A 206 16.40 8.80 28.80
N PRO A 207 15.68 9.90 29.08
CA PRO A 207 16.00 10.77 30.20
C PRO A 207 15.79 10.10 31.55
N GLU A 208 16.52 10.57 32.57
CA GLU A 208 16.36 10.13 33.96
C GLU A 208 14.90 10.22 34.42
N GLY A 209 14.44 9.22 35.18
CA GLY A 209 13.06 9.14 35.67
C GLY A 209 12.11 8.37 34.74
N ILE A 210 12.58 7.95 33.56
CA ILE A 210 11.91 6.98 32.68
C ILE A 210 12.83 5.76 32.56
N ARG A 211 12.29 4.57 32.81
CA ARG A 211 13.05 3.32 32.76
C ARG A 211 12.53 2.42 31.66
N ILE A 212 13.44 2.00 30.79
CA ILE A 212 13.22 0.96 29.79
C ILE A 212 13.88 -0.35 30.23
N THR A 213 13.25 -1.45 29.90
CA THR A 213 13.74 -2.82 30.02
C THR A 213 13.39 -3.60 28.75
N PRO A 214 14.04 -4.75 28.51
CA PRO A 214 13.69 -5.61 27.38
C PRO A 214 12.23 -6.12 27.38
N GLU A 215 11.56 -6.09 28.53
CA GLU A 215 10.20 -6.61 28.77
C GLU A 215 9.10 -5.55 28.78
N ASN A 216 9.42 -4.27 29.03
CA ASN A 216 8.43 -3.19 29.06
C ASN A 216 8.46 -2.30 27.81
N THR A 217 9.42 -2.51 26.92
CA THR A 217 9.60 -1.66 25.75
C THR A 217 9.40 -2.49 24.50
N TYR A 218 8.56 -1.97 23.61
CA TYR A 218 8.25 -2.55 22.32
C TYR A 218 8.93 -1.76 21.20
N ILE A 219 9.18 -2.44 20.09
CA ILE A 219 9.81 -1.88 18.91
C ILE A 219 9.15 -2.41 17.64
N ASN A 220 8.99 -1.54 16.64
CA ASN A 220 8.62 -1.90 15.29
C ASN A 220 9.65 -1.29 14.33
N VAL A 221 10.39 -2.16 13.63
CA VAL A 221 11.44 -1.77 12.69
C VAL A 221 10.85 -1.78 11.28
N ILE A 222 10.89 -0.63 10.59
CA ILE A 222 10.42 -0.40 9.22
C ILE A 222 9.02 -0.97 8.89
N GLY A 223 8.16 -1.14 9.90
CA GLY A 223 6.81 -1.67 9.72
C GLY A 223 6.69 -3.20 9.73
N ARG A 224 7.71 -3.95 10.18
CA ARG A 224 7.67 -5.43 10.30
C ARG A 224 6.66 -5.97 11.31
N GLY A 225 6.08 -5.08 12.13
CA GLY A 225 5.21 -5.44 13.24
C GLY A 225 5.93 -5.23 14.57
N GLU A 226 5.14 -4.95 15.59
CA GLU A 226 5.64 -4.64 16.94
C GLU A 226 6.02 -5.92 17.69
N VAL A 227 7.21 -5.92 18.30
CA VAL A 227 7.72 -6.97 19.20
C VAL A 227 8.31 -6.34 20.46
N LEU A 228 8.44 -7.09 21.55
CA LEU A 228 9.24 -6.64 22.70
C LEU A 228 10.72 -6.53 22.32
N LEU A 229 11.46 -5.63 22.97
CA LEU A 229 12.91 -5.47 22.74
C LEU A 229 13.68 -6.78 22.91
N LYS A 230 13.33 -7.62 23.91
CA LYS A 230 13.96 -8.93 24.12
C LYS A 230 13.77 -9.90 22.94
N ASP A 231 12.70 -9.72 22.17
CA ASP A 231 12.29 -10.62 21.10
C ASP A 231 12.77 -10.14 19.72
N LEU A 232 13.28 -8.91 19.60
CA LEU A 232 13.77 -8.35 18.33
C LEU A 232 14.79 -9.24 17.60
N PRO A 233 15.80 -9.84 18.27
CA PRO A 233 16.74 -10.74 17.59
C PRO A 233 16.08 -12.01 17.04
N ASN A 234 14.94 -12.41 17.60
CA ASN A 234 14.18 -13.60 17.19
C ASN A 234 13.02 -13.28 16.25
N GLN A 235 12.75 -12.00 15.97
CA GLN A 235 11.73 -11.62 15.00
C GLN A 235 12.12 -12.14 13.62
N SER A 236 11.13 -12.72 12.90
CA SER A 236 11.36 -13.22 11.55
C SER A 236 11.86 -12.09 10.63
N ILE A 237 12.91 -12.39 9.86
CA ILE A 237 13.37 -11.52 8.77
C ILE A 237 12.51 -11.65 7.51
N GLY A 238 11.56 -12.58 7.50
CA GLY A 238 10.83 -13.03 6.32
C GLY A 238 11.50 -14.24 5.66
N ARG A 239 10.84 -14.84 4.67
CA ARG A 239 11.47 -15.85 3.80
C ARG A 239 12.47 -15.18 2.86
N THR A 240 13.68 -15.73 2.80
CA THR A 240 14.78 -15.25 1.96
C THR A 240 15.56 -16.41 1.35
N GLY A 241 16.31 -16.16 0.28
CA GLY A 241 17.40 -17.04 -0.12
C GLY A 241 18.59 -16.94 0.84
N THR A 242 19.55 -17.86 0.70
CA THR A 242 20.69 -17.97 1.64
C THR A 242 21.68 -16.81 1.56
N ASN A 243 21.66 -16.03 0.47
CA ASN A 243 22.60 -14.92 0.23
C ASN A 243 22.11 -13.56 0.76
N TYR A 244 20.96 -13.50 1.46
CA TYR A 244 20.59 -12.28 2.17
C TYR A 244 21.55 -12.04 3.34
N SER A 245 21.99 -10.80 3.53
CA SER A 245 23.07 -10.45 4.48
C SER A 245 22.61 -10.45 5.94
N TYR A 246 21.31 -10.33 6.19
CA TYR A 246 20.76 -10.26 7.54
C TYR A 246 20.28 -11.65 7.99
N ARG A 247 20.58 -12.00 9.24
CA ARG A 247 20.12 -13.25 9.90
C ARG A 247 19.08 -12.99 11.00
N GLN A 248 18.88 -11.73 11.35
CA GLN A 248 17.95 -11.23 12.36
C GLN A 248 17.64 -9.76 12.07
N VAL A 249 16.51 -9.26 12.56
CA VAL A 249 16.03 -7.89 12.27
C VAL A 249 16.94 -6.81 12.89
N GLY A 250 17.46 -7.05 14.10
CA GLY A 250 18.35 -6.13 14.77
C GLY A 250 18.90 -6.69 16.09
N ARG A 251 19.86 -5.99 16.69
CA ARG A 251 20.37 -6.24 18.04
C ARG A 251 19.99 -5.08 18.95
N VAL A 252 19.79 -5.37 20.23
CA VAL A 252 19.44 -4.36 21.24
C VAL A 252 20.45 -4.42 22.38
N ALA A 253 20.89 -3.26 22.84
CA ALA A 253 21.57 -3.08 24.11
C ALA A 253 20.98 -1.89 24.86
N ILE A 254 20.91 -2.00 26.20
CA ILE A 254 20.51 -0.90 27.08
C ILE A 254 21.70 -0.64 28.00
N ASN A 255 22.25 0.57 27.92
CA ASN A 255 23.35 1.00 28.77
C ASN A 255 22.85 2.04 29.78
N GLU A 256 23.32 1.93 31.02
CA GLU A 256 23.12 2.97 32.03
C GLU A 256 24.07 4.14 31.75
N ASN A 257 23.57 5.37 31.84
CA ASN A 257 24.37 6.59 31.76
C ASN A 257 24.16 7.40 33.03
N GLU A 258 25.20 7.46 33.87
CA GLU A 258 25.18 8.09 35.20
C GLU A 258 24.70 9.56 35.22
N THR A 259 24.69 10.24 34.07
CA THR A 259 24.30 11.66 33.95
C THR A 259 23.06 11.94 33.11
N SER A 260 22.51 10.97 32.38
CA SER A 260 21.39 11.23 31.44
C SER A 260 20.30 10.16 31.37
N GLY A 261 20.32 9.15 32.25
CA GLY A 261 19.35 8.06 32.26
C GLY A 261 19.87 6.83 31.53
N GLN A 262 19.11 6.30 30.56
CA GLN A 262 19.48 5.08 29.82
C GLN A 262 19.76 5.38 28.34
N GLN A 263 20.60 4.59 27.70
CA GLN A 263 20.79 4.60 26.25
C GLN A 263 20.29 3.29 25.66
N LEU A 264 19.31 3.40 24.77
CA LEU A 264 18.86 2.31 23.91
C LEU A 264 19.69 2.32 22.62
N ILE A 265 20.48 1.28 22.41
CA ILE A 265 21.29 1.09 21.21
C ILE A 265 20.67 -0.04 20.40
N ILE A 266 20.32 0.25 19.15
CA ILE A 266 19.75 -0.72 18.23
C ILE A 266 20.64 -0.77 16.99
N SER A 267 21.21 -1.93 16.69
CA SER A 267 22.19 -2.08 15.62
C SER A 267 21.82 -3.19 14.64
N ASN A 268 22.54 -3.25 13.50
CA ASN A 268 22.31 -4.21 12.42
C ASN A 268 20.93 -4.04 11.75
N LEU A 269 20.49 -2.78 11.59
CA LEU A 269 19.20 -2.43 11.00
C LEU A 269 19.32 -2.19 9.50
N ASP A 270 18.36 -2.71 8.72
CA ASP A 270 18.24 -2.42 7.30
C ASP A 270 17.25 -1.27 7.05
N PHE A 271 17.76 -0.05 6.86
CA PHE A 271 16.94 1.14 6.57
C PHE A 271 16.98 1.52 5.08
N ARG A 272 17.34 0.60 4.18
CA ARG A 272 17.21 0.84 2.74
C ARG A 272 15.75 0.99 2.28
N PRO A 273 14.77 0.24 2.84
CA PRO A 273 13.36 0.47 2.54
C PRO A 273 12.83 1.77 3.14
N ALA A 274 11.85 2.38 2.47
CA ALA A 274 11.14 3.57 2.94
C ALA A 274 9.68 3.22 3.25
N ASN A 275 9.35 3.10 4.54
CA ASN A 275 8.08 2.57 5.05
C ASN A 275 7.49 3.47 6.17
N GLY A 276 7.67 4.79 6.05
CA GLY A 276 7.32 5.76 7.10
C GLY A 276 8.35 5.85 8.22
N ALA A 277 7.93 5.71 9.49
CA ALA A 277 8.84 5.67 10.63
C ALA A 277 9.74 4.44 10.60
N ASP A 278 11.05 4.65 10.71
CA ASP A 278 12.07 3.59 10.67
C ASP A 278 12.07 2.76 11.94
N LEU A 279 11.88 3.43 13.09
CA LEU A 279 11.64 2.81 14.37
C LEU A 279 10.41 3.43 15.02
N VAL A 280 9.50 2.60 15.51
CA VAL A 280 8.49 2.99 16.49
C VAL A 280 8.82 2.30 17.79
N ILE A 281 9.06 3.08 18.85
CA ILE A 281 9.42 2.56 20.17
C ILE A 281 8.31 2.94 21.13
N ARG A 282 7.70 1.94 21.75
CA ARG A 282 6.62 2.11 22.72
C ARG A 282 7.09 1.66 24.09
N ILE A 283 7.27 2.62 24.99
CA ILE A 283 7.61 2.38 26.39
C ILE A 283 6.31 2.20 27.14
N GLN A 284 6.04 0.96 27.54
CA GLN A 284 4.80 0.61 28.20
C GLN A 284 4.80 1.08 29.65
N ASN A 285 3.72 1.74 30.07
CA ASN A 285 3.49 2.15 31.46
C ASN A 285 4.76 2.74 32.13
N PRO A 286 5.28 3.87 31.64
CA PRO A 286 6.57 4.43 32.06
C PRO A 286 6.58 4.88 33.53
N GLY A 287 5.41 5.05 34.16
CA GLY A 287 5.30 5.25 35.60
C GLY A 287 5.97 6.52 36.13
N ILE A 288 5.95 7.62 35.36
CA ILE A 288 6.65 8.86 35.71
C ILE A 288 6.01 9.51 36.94
N GLN A 289 6.78 9.71 38.01
CA GLN A 289 6.29 10.21 39.31
C GLN A 289 6.54 11.69 39.56
N LYS A 290 7.27 12.38 38.68
CA LYS A 290 7.64 13.79 38.87
C LYS A 290 7.21 14.60 37.66
N THR A 291 6.71 15.81 37.92
CA THR A 291 6.49 16.81 36.86
C THR A 291 7.82 17.35 36.36
N GLY A 292 7.91 17.70 35.08
CA GLY A 292 9.14 18.23 34.51
C GLY A 292 9.19 18.12 33.00
N GLN A 293 10.34 18.48 32.44
CA GLN A 293 10.66 18.29 31.02
C GLN A 293 11.59 17.08 30.90
N TYR A 294 11.20 16.13 30.07
CA TYR A 294 11.93 14.89 29.82
C TYR A 294 12.41 14.90 28.37
N LEU A 295 13.70 15.17 28.18
CA LEU A 295 14.30 15.30 26.85
C LEU A 295 14.79 13.94 26.35
N PHE A 296 14.14 13.43 25.31
CA PHE A 296 14.67 12.35 24.51
C PHE A 296 15.58 12.92 23.43
N SER A 297 16.68 12.22 23.14
CA SER A 297 17.55 12.55 22.02
C SER A 297 17.91 11.30 21.24
N SER A 298 18.15 11.47 19.95
CA SER A 298 18.57 10.39 19.06
C SER A 298 19.78 10.79 18.24
N ARG A 299 20.51 9.78 17.79
CA ARG A 299 21.51 9.86 16.72
C ARG A 299 21.55 8.51 16.02
N TYR A 300 21.99 8.51 14.77
CA TYR A 300 22.18 7.25 14.04
C TYR A 300 23.47 7.26 13.24
N LYS A 301 23.93 6.08 12.83
CA LYS A 301 25.14 5.90 12.04
C LYS A 301 24.82 5.11 10.78
N THR A 302 25.17 5.68 9.63
CA THR A 302 25.12 4.97 8.34
C THR A 302 26.34 4.09 8.14
N SER A 303 26.25 3.13 7.22
CA SER A 303 27.38 2.28 6.83
C SER A 303 27.82 2.50 5.38
N ALA A 304 26.86 2.74 4.49
CA ALA A 304 27.06 2.96 3.06
C ALA A 304 26.21 4.14 2.58
N PRO A 305 26.61 4.82 1.48
CA PRO A 305 27.91 4.69 0.80
C PRO A 305 29.08 5.20 1.65
N GLU A 306 28.78 5.94 2.72
CA GLU A 306 29.76 6.41 3.70
C GLU A 306 29.30 6.09 5.13
N SER A 307 30.25 5.71 5.97
CA SER A 307 30.02 5.56 7.40
C SER A 307 30.09 6.93 8.08
N CYS A 308 28.94 7.53 8.36
CA CYS A 308 28.84 8.81 9.04
C CYS A 308 27.83 8.73 10.18
N THR A 309 28.13 9.44 11.27
CA THR A 309 27.18 9.61 12.37
C THR A 309 26.36 10.87 12.10
N SER A 310 25.07 10.80 12.35
CA SER A 310 24.21 11.97 12.36
C SER A 310 24.61 12.87 13.51
N PRO A 311 24.42 14.17 13.34
CA PRO A 311 24.88 15.15 14.31
C PRO A 311 24.30 15.05 15.73
N GLY A 312 23.08 14.54 15.90
CA GLY A 312 22.35 14.63 17.16
C GLY A 312 21.83 16.06 17.44
N GLY A 313 20.68 16.18 18.11
CA GLY A 313 20.06 17.46 18.45
C GLY A 313 19.04 18.01 17.44
N GLY A 314 18.40 19.15 17.77
CA GLY A 314 17.36 19.74 16.93
C GLY A 314 16.16 18.80 16.74
N MET A 315 15.79 18.52 15.48
CA MET A 315 14.73 17.55 15.14
C MET A 315 14.98 16.12 15.65
N GLU A 316 16.22 15.76 16.00
CA GLU A 316 16.55 14.45 16.59
C GLU A 316 16.25 14.40 18.10
N ASN A 317 15.74 15.51 18.67
CA ASN A 317 15.27 15.58 20.04
C ASN A 317 13.75 15.70 20.10
N ALA A 318 13.16 15.09 21.12
CA ALA A 318 11.74 15.25 21.45
C ALA A 318 11.59 15.45 22.95
N THR A 319 10.81 16.45 23.36
CA THR A 319 10.62 16.76 24.79
C THR A 319 9.22 16.37 25.22
N LEU A 320 9.13 15.51 26.24
CA LEU A 320 7.90 15.19 26.93
C LEU A 320 7.74 16.11 28.14
N THR A 321 6.67 16.91 28.18
CA THR A 321 6.30 17.73 29.33
C THR A 321 5.35 16.97 30.25
N VAL A 322 5.80 16.63 31.45
CA VAL A 322 4.97 15.95 32.46
C VAL A 322 4.39 16.97 33.42
N VAL A 323 3.07 16.96 33.59
CA VAL A 323 2.32 17.97 34.36
C VAL A 323 1.38 17.34 35.38
N ASN A 324 0.88 18.17 36.31
CA ASN A 324 -0.08 17.69 37.29
C ASN A 324 -1.46 17.50 36.66
N GLU A 325 -1.88 18.42 35.79
CA GLU A 325 -3.21 18.40 35.18
C GLU A 325 -3.41 17.18 34.26
N ILE A 326 -4.68 16.83 34.01
CA ILE A 326 -5.04 15.83 32.99
C ILE A 326 -4.57 16.34 31.62
N SER A 327 -3.71 15.60 30.93
CA SER A 327 -3.22 15.94 29.59
C SER A 327 -3.48 14.85 28.56
N ASP A 328 -4.11 13.76 28.99
CA ASP A 328 -4.50 12.61 28.19
C ASP A 328 -6.02 12.52 28.03
N PHE A 329 -6.73 13.65 28.13
CA PHE A 329 -8.13 13.71 27.77
C PHE A 329 -8.25 13.59 26.25
N VAL A 330 -8.65 12.42 25.79
CA VAL A 330 -8.68 12.07 24.36
C VAL A 330 -10.07 11.62 23.95
N ARG A 331 -10.41 11.91 22.69
CA ARG A 331 -11.62 11.37 22.07
C ARG A 331 -11.38 9.95 21.63
N ILE A 332 -12.33 9.07 21.89
CA ILE A 332 -12.32 7.68 21.43
C ILE A 332 -12.99 7.65 20.06
N MET A 333 -12.23 7.30 19.03
CA MET A 333 -12.78 7.06 17.70
C MET A 333 -13.37 5.65 17.61
N PRO A 334 -14.61 5.50 17.10
CA PRO A 334 -15.15 4.20 16.73
C PRO A 334 -14.25 3.50 15.71
N ARG A 335 -14.10 2.18 15.86
CA ARG A 335 -13.35 1.31 14.94
C ARG A 335 -14.20 0.12 14.47
N PRO A 336 -15.38 0.36 13.88
CA PRO A 336 -16.19 -0.75 13.40
C PRO A 336 -15.53 -1.38 12.17
N LYS A 337 -15.76 -2.69 11.96
CA LYS A 337 -15.26 -3.39 10.76
C LYS A 337 -15.78 -2.75 9.48
N LYS A 338 -17.08 -2.47 9.46
CA LYS A 338 -17.80 -1.79 8.38
C LYS A 338 -18.43 -0.52 8.88
N TYR A 339 -18.66 0.44 8.00
CA TYR A 339 -19.44 1.63 8.31
C TYR A 339 -20.88 1.23 8.56
N GLU A 340 -21.33 1.52 9.77
CA GLU A 340 -22.74 1.57 10.09
C GLU A 340 -23.15 3.04 10.07
N LYS A 341 -24.37 3.32 9.61
CA LYS A 341 -24.89 4.69 9.58
C LYS A 341 -24.91 5.24 11.01
N ALA A 342 -23.85 5.95 11.36
CA ALA A 342 -23.59 6.35 12.73
C ALA A 342 -24.56 7.43 13.18
N VAL A 343 -24.90 7.42 14.47
CA VAL A 343 -25.47 8.60 15.13
C VAL A 343 -24.36 9.64 15.23
N LEU A 344 -24.32 10.59 14.30
CA LEU A 344 -23.23 11.58 14.18
C LEU A 344 -23.29 12.70 15.23
N THR A 345 -24.15 12.53 16.24
CA THR A 345 -24.39 13.49 17.33
C THR A 345 -23.95 12.95 18.68
N THR A 346 -23.19 11.85 18.70
CA THR A 346 -22.62 11.24 19.90
C THR A 346 -21.10 11.14 19.80
N THR A 347 -20.42 11.28 20.93
CA THR A 347 -18.98 11.06 21.01
C THR A 347 -18.54 10.58 22.40
N GLU A 348 -17.43 9.88 22.46
CA GLU A 348 -16.88 9.30 23.69
C GLU A 348 -15.47 9.82 23.96
N PHE A 349 -15.12 9.94 25.24
CA PHE A 349 -13.80 10.38 25.69
C PHE A 349 -13.26 9.46 26.77
N SER A 350 -11.93 9.45 26.93
CA SER A 350 -11.22 8.84 28.06
C SER A 350 -10.09 9.72 28.58
N TRP A 351 -9.69 9.50 29.85
CA TRP A 351 -8.58 10.19 30.51
C TRP A 351 -8.05 9.41 31.73
N THR A 352 -6.90 9.82 32.28
CA THR A 352 -6.40 9.31 33.57
C THR A 352 -7.27 9.81 34.74
N PRO A 353 -7.94 8.93 35.53
CA PRO A 353 -8.86 9.34 36.60
C PRO A 353 -8.26 10.30 37.63
N ALA A 354 -9.04 11.32 38.01
CA ALA A 354 -8.70 12.24 39.08
C ALA A 354 -9.08 11.66 40.45
N LYS A 355 -8.13 11.01 41.13
CA LYS A 355 -8.33 10.41 42.45
C LYS A 355 -8.69 11.47 43.49
N ASN A 356 -9.67 11.16 44.33
CA ASN A 356 -10.18 12.00 45.41
C ASN A 356 -10.71 13.37 44.93
N ALA A 357 -11.04 13.51 43.65
CA ALA A 357 -11.75 14.68 43.16
C ALA A 357 -13.20 14.64 43.66
N SER A 358 -13.64 15.71 44.33
CA SER A 358 -15.04 15.87 44.74
C SER A 358 -15.95 16.15 43.55
N ARG A 359 -15.39 16.67 42.44
CA ARG A 359 -16.14 16.96 41.21
C ARG A 359 -15.24 17.05 39.98
N VAL A 360 -15.70 16.43 38.90
CA VAL A 360 -15.18 16.58 37.54
C VAL A 360 -16.31 17.07 36.64
N ASN A 361 -16.12 18.21 35.96
CA ASN A 361 -17.05 18.72 34.96
C ASN A 361 -16.48 18.50 33.57
N LEU A 362 -17.29 18.01 32.63
CA LEU A 362 -16.98 18.12 31.20
C LEU A 362 -17.59 19.41 30.67
N LEU A 363 -16.74 20.23 30.08
CA LEU A 363 -17.09 21.50 29.47
C LEU A 363 -17.02 21.37 27.95
N GLN A 364 -17.91 22.08 27.27
CA GLN A 364 -17.97 22.18 25.82
C GLN A 364 -17.91 23.64 25.38
N SER A 365 -17.43 23.85 24.16
CA SER A 365 -17.34 25.15 23.48
C SER A 365 -17.66 24.97 22.00
N THR A 366 -18.47 25.88 21.44
CA THR A 366 -18.80 25.95 20.01
C THR A 366 -18.15 27.14 19.30
N ASP A 367 -17.39 27.96 20.03
CA ASP A 367 -16.73 29.18 19.54
C ASP A 367 -15.19 29.05 19.51
N LYS A 368 -14.72 27.82 19.28
CA LYS A 368 -13.29 27.44 19.21
C LYS A 368 -12.54 27.66 20.54
N GLY A 369 -13.19 27.34 21.66
CA GLY A 369 -12.58 27.39 23.00
C GLY A 369 -12.55 28.78 23.64
N LYS A 370 -13.24 29.77 23.08
CA LYS A 370 -13.28 31.14 23.63
C LYS A 370 -14.19 31.23 24.85
N SER A 371 -15.34 30.58 24.83
CA SER A 371 -16.26 30.45 25.95
C SER A 371 -16.60 28.99 26.22
N TRP A 372 -16.86 28.65 27.48
CA TRP A 372 -17.07 27.28 27.96
C TRP A 372 -18.36 27.18 28.77
N GLN A 373 -19.14 26.15 28.49
CA GLN A 373 -20.34 25.79 29.24
C GLN A 373 -20.31 24.31 29.61
N LYS A 374 -21.08 23.91 30.63
CA LYS A 374 -21.15 22.49 31.03
C LYS A 374 -21.82 21.67 29.92
N ALA A 375 -21.18 20.56 29.52
CA ALA A 375 -21.75 19.62 28.58
C ALA A 375 -22.85 18.78 29.24
N ASN A 376 -23.85 18.35 28.46
CA ASN A 376 -24.84 17.39 28.92
C ASN A 376 -24.24 15.99 28.88
N ALA A 377 -23.52 15.61 29.94
CA ALA A 377 -22.85 14.32 30.07
C ALA A 377 -23.04 13.75 31.47
N ILE A 378 -23.19 12.42 31.55
CA ILE A 378 -23.19 11.69 32.82
C ILE A 378 -21.74 11.33 33.13
N ILE A 379 -21.21 11.89 34.22
CA ILE A 379 -19.81 11.67 34.62
C ILE A 379 -19.78 11.44 36.13
N ASP A 380 -19.34 10.26 36.52
CA ASP A 380 -18.90 9.99 37.89
C ASP A 380 -17.51 10.61 38.09
N PRO A 381 -17.24 11.34 39.17
CA PRO A 381 -15.90 11.90 39.45
C PRO A 381 -14.76 10.85 39.48
N SER A 382 -15.09 9.58 39.72
CA SER A 382 -14.16 8.44 39.68
C SER A 382 -14.03 7.77 38.31
N SER A 383 -14.84 8.17 37.32
CA SER A 383 -14.83 7.62 35.96
C SER A 383 -13.57 8.02 35.19
N ASP A 384 -13.18 7.15 34.26
CA ASP A 384 -12.15 7.36 33.25
C ASP A 384 -12.74 7.65 31.86
N LYS A 385 -14.07 7.76 31.75
CA LYS A 385 -14.79 7.91 30.47
C LYS A 385 -16.00 8.82 30.58
N ALA A 386 -16.37 9.42 29.45
CA ALA A 386 -17.62 10.15 29.30
C ALA A 386 -18.19 9.96 27.90
N THR A 387 -19.50 9.80 27.82
CA THR A 387 -20.25 9.84 26.55
C THR A 387 -21.09 11.10 26.53
N ILE A 388 -21.07 11.80 25.40
CA ILE A 388 -21.96 12.92 25.11
C ILE A 388 -22.92 12.50 24.01
N SER A 389 -24.17 12.89 24.13
CA SER A 389 -25.21 12.67 23.13
C SER A 389 -25.92 13.98 22.80
N ASP A 390 -26.76 13.95 21.77
CA ASP A 390 -27.59 15.08 21.35
C ASP A 390 -26.80 16.34 20.95
N LEU A 391 -25.59 16.16 20.42
CA LEU A 391 -24.82 17.24 19.82
C LEU A 391 -25.54 17.81 18.60
N THR A 392 -25.34 19.11 18.34
CA THR A 392 -25.88 19.75 17.13
C THR A 392 -25.13 19.23 15.91
N PRO A 393 -25.83 18.70 14.89
CA PRO A 393 -25.18 18.24 13.66
C PRO A 393 -24.40 19.35 12.96
N ASN A 394 -23.33 18.95 12.26
CA ASN A 394 -22.45 19.79 11.44
C ASN A 394 -21.80 20.96 12.21
N GLN A 395 -21.43 20.71 13.47
CA GLN A 395 -20.84 21.70 14.36
C GLN A 395 -19.51 21.20 14.91
N LEU A 396 -18.51 22.09 14.90
CA LEU A 396 -17.23 21.86 15.58
C LEU A 396 -17.38 22.18 17.07
N TYR A 397 -16.97 21.22 17.89
CA TYR A 397 -16.90 21.34 19.35
C TYR A 397 -15.47 21.21 19.85
N ALA A 398 -15.14 22.03 20.84
CA ALA A 398 -14.01 21.81 21.73
C ALA A 398 -14.53 21.31 23.08
N PHE A 399 -13.88 20.29 23.63
CA PHE A 399 -14.19 19.70 24.93
C PHE A 399 -12.98 19.76 25.85
N ARG A 400 -13.21 19.95 27.14
CA ARG A 400 -12.19 19.80 28.18
C ARG A 400 -12.82 19.41 29.51
N LEU A 401 -12.04 18.81 30.37
CA LEU A 401 -12.41 18.58 31.76
C LEU A 401 -12.01 19.78 32.63
N GLU A 402 -12.80 20.01 33.67
CA GLU A 402 -12.47 20.87 34.79
C GLU A 402 -12.56 20.03 36.07
N VAL A 403 -11.38 19.76 36.66
CA VAL A 403 -11.23 18.99 37.89
C VAL A 403 -11.05 19.98 39.05
N LYS A 404 -11.99 19.96 40.01
CA LYS A 404 -12.04 20.96 41.09
C LYS A 404 -10.88 20.81 42.09
N ASP A 405 -10.64 19.60 42.56
CA ASP A 405 -9.70 19.23 43.62
C ASP A 405 -9.23 17.77 43.45
N GLY A 406 -8.48 17.24 44.41
CA GLY A 406 -7.88 15.90 44.31
C GLY A 406 -6.60 15.89 43.47
N SER A 407 -6.21 14.69 43.00
CA SER A 407 -5.10 14.58 42.05
C SER A 407 -5.49 15.19 40.71
N ASN A 408 -4.52 15.78 40.02
CA ASN A 408 -4.70 16.32 38.67
C ASN A 408 -5.71 17.47 38.56
N ARG A 409 -5.92 18.23 39.64
CA ARG A 409 -6.78 19.42 39.67
C ARG A 409 -6.40 20.41 38.57
N GLY A 410 -7.41 21.09 38.01
CA GLY A 410 -7.23 22.07 36.94
C GLY A 410 -8.02 21.73 35.68
N SER A 411 -7.71 22.45 34.60
CA SER A 411 -8.27 22.17 33.28
C SER A 411 -7.44 21.12 32.55
N SER A 412 -8.10 20.20 31.85
CA SER A 412 -7.39 19.28 30.97
C SER A 412 -6.90 19.96 29.68
N ASN A 413 -6.17 19.20 28.86
CA ASN A 413 -6.03 19.50 27.43
C ASN A 413 -7.42 19.53 26.74
N ILE A 414 -7.45 20.09 25.53
CA ILE A 414 -8.66 20.17 24.70
C ILE A 414 -8.71 18.95 23.78
N ALA A 415 -9.88 18.31 23.70
CA ALA A 415 -10.21 17.33 22.66
C ALA A 415 -11.26 17.93 21.72
N TRP A 416 -11.11 17.69 20.42
CA TRP A 416 -11.98 18.26 19.39
C TRP A 416 -12.89 17.20 18.78
N HIS A 417 -14.04 17.62 18.28
CA HIS A 417 -14.96 16.76 17.55
C HIS A 417 -15.83 17.60 16.60
N TYR A 418 -15.94 17.15 15.35
CA TYR A 418 -16.95 17.65 14.42
C TYR A 418 -18.15 16.70 14.46
N SER A 419 -19.28 17.16 15.01
CA SER A 419 -20.53 16.40 14.95
C SER A 419 -21.06 16.46 13.52
N GLY A 420 -21.49 15.34 12.94
CA GLY A 420 -21.95 15.27 11.55
C GLY A 420 -20.88 14.84 10.56
N MET A 421 -21.00 15.34 9.32
CA MET A 421 -20.02 15.12 8.25
C MET A 421 -19.53 16.47 7.72
N LEU A 422 -18.22 16.65 7.61
CA LEU A 422 -17.63 17.87 7.07
C LEU A 422 -17.63 17.81 5.55
N ASP A 423 -18.49 18.59 4.89
CA ASP A 423 -18.48 18.67 3.43
C ASP A 423 -17.21 19.38 2.94
N VAL A 424 -16.49 18.77 2.00
CA VAL A 424 -15.28 19.35 1.39
C VAL A 424 -15.51 20.74 0.79
N LYS A 425 -16.73 21.06 0.37
CA LYS A 425 -17.09 22.41 -0.12
C LYS A 425 -16.97 23.48 0.95
N THR A 426 -17.15 23.13 2.23
CA THR A 426 -16.95 24.07 3.35
C THR A 426 -15.48 24.47 3.53
N MET A 427 -14.57 23.65 3.01
CA MET A 427 -13.13 23.91 2.99
C MET A 427 -12.67 24.54 1.66
N GLY A 428 -13.60 24.84 0.74
CA GLY A 428 -13.33 25.55 -0.51
C GLY A 428 -13.16 24.66 -1.75
N ALA A 429 -13.40 23.36 -1.66
CA ALA A 429 -13.53 22.53 -2.87
C ALA A 429 -14.76 22.97 -3.69
N THR A 430 -14.63 23.01 -5.02
CA THR A 430 -15.69 23.51 -5.92
C THR A 430 -16.72 22.44 -6.27
N GLY A 431 -16.26 21.23 -6.63
CA GLY A 431 -17.15 20.16 -7.11
C GLY A 431 -17.78 20.46 -8.48
N GLU A 432 -17.17 21.34 -9.29
CA GLU A 432 -17.70 21.76 -10.59
C GLU A 432 -17.15 20.95 -11.79
N GLY A 433 -16.19 20.05 -11.57
CA GLY A 433 -15.58 19.22 -12.60
C GLY A 433 -14.60 19.93 -13.53
N LYS A 434 -14.21 21.17 -13.20
CA LYS A 434 -13.26 22.00 -13.99
C LYS A 434 -12.00 22.34 -13.21
N THR A 435 -12.16 22.79 -11.98
CA THR A 435 -11.06 23.17 -11.08
C THR A 435 -10.40 21.94 -10.48
N ASP A 436 -9.10 22.02 -10.21
CA ASP A 436 -8.41 21.03 -9.38
C ASP A 436 -8.74 21.27 -7.91
N ASP A 437 -9.49 20.35 -7.30
CA ASP A 437 -9.95 20.45 -5.91
C ASP A 437 -8.97 19.79 -4.91
N THR A 438 -7.83 19.26 -5.37
CA THR A 438 -6.91 18.41 -4.59
C THR A 438 -6.46 19.05 -3.29
N GLU A 439 -5.95 20.28 -3.33
CA GLU A 439 -5.39 20.96 -2.15
C GLU A 439 -6.45 21.15 -1.07
N LYS A 440 -7.66 21.60 -1.45
CA LYS A 440 -8.76 21.85 -0.51
C LYS A 440 -9.33 20.58 0.09
N ILE A 441 -9.35 19.50 -0.67
CA ILE A 441 -9.73 18.19 -0.13
C ILE A 441 -8.66 17.67 0.84
N ASN A 442 -7.37 17.77 0.51
CA ASN A 442 -6.29 17.36 1.40
C ASN A 442 -6.24 18.19 2.69
N GLU A 443 -6.53 19.51 2.62
CA GLU A 443 -6.72 20.35 3.80
C GLU A 443 -7.88 19.85 4.69
N ALA A 444 -9.00 19.43 4.08
CA ALA A 444 -10.14 18.85 4.82
C ALA A 444 -9.77 17.52 5.52
N LEU A 445 -9.04 16.65 4.84
CA LEU A 445 -8.57 15.37 5.39
C LEU A 445 -7.59 15.60 6.56
N ALA A 446 -6.63 16.51 6.39
CA ALA A 446 -5.66 16.87 7.41
C ALA A 446 -6.36 17.49 8.64
N PHE A 447 -7.27 18.44 8.43
CA PHE A 447 -8.04 19.05 9.52
C PHE A 447 -8.85 17.99 10.29
N MET A 448 -9.52 17.08 9.59
CA MET A 448 -10.31 16.03 10.23
C MET A 448 -9.43 15.08 11.06
N ASN A 449 -8.23 14.73 10.56
CA ASN A 449 -7.26 13.93 11.32
C ASN A 449 -6.74 14.69 12.56
N GLU A 450 -6.40 15.98 12.42
CA GLU A 450 -5.89 16.82 13.51
C GLU A 450 -6.87 16.93 14.68
N ILE A 451 -8.17 16.99 14.40
CA ILE A 451 -9.21 16.98 15.45
C ILE A 451 -9.54 15.57 15.98
N GLY A 452 -8.74 14.56 15.64
CA GLY A 452 -8.84 13.18 16.11
C GLY A 452 -9.69 12.26 15.25
N GLY A 453 -10.09 12.65 14.04
CA GLY A 453 -10.84 11.83 13.08
C GLY A 453 -12.32 12.17 12.91
N GLY A 454 -12.98 11.55 11.95
CA GLY A 454 -14.40 11.80 11.64
C GLY A 454 -14.71 11.58 10.18
N ILE A 455 -15.84 12.11 9.72
CA ILE A 455 -16.35 11.88 8.36
C ILE A 455 -16.21 13.13 7.51
N VAL A 456 -15.55 13.00 6.37
CA VAL A 456 -15.48 13.98 5.29
C VAL A 456 -16.48 13.60 4.21
N LEU A 457 -17.39 14.50 3.88
CA LEU A 457 -18.46 14.30 2.92
C LEU A 457 -18.09 14.89 1.55
N PHE A 458 -18.27 14.10 0.51
CA PHE A 458 -18.37 14.56 -0.87
C PHE A 458 -19.85 14.63 -1.23
N SER A 459 -20.43 15.83 -1.23
CA SER A 459 -21.81 16.06 -1.66
C SER A 459 -21.94 16.08 -3.18
N GLY A 460 -23.17 16.12 -3.71
CA GLY A 460 -23.41 16.10 -5.16
C GLY A 460 -22.55 17.10 -5.94
N GLY A 461 -21.88 16.64 -6.98
CA GLY A 461 -20.87 17.41 -7.73
C GLY A 461 -19.78 16.53 -8.33
N GLN A 462 -18.86 17.13 -9.07
CA GLN A 462 -17.72 16.45 -9.67
C GLN A 462 -16.41 17.07 -9.17
N TYR A 463 -15.63 16.31 -8.44
CA TYR A 463 -14.38 16.73 -7.82
C TYR A 463 -13.21 16.20 -8.64
N ASN A 464 -12.46 17.08 -9.29
CA ASN A 464 -11.24 16.69 -9.98
C ASN A 464 -10.09 16.65 -8.99
N VAL A 465 -9.38 15.52 -8.94
CA VAL A 465 -8.31 15.29 -7.96
C VAL A 465 -7.08 14.66 -8.59
N ARG A 466 -5.92 14.97 -8.02
CA ARG A 466 -4.65 14.29 -8.25
C ARG A 466 -4.49 13.20 -7.19
N THR A 467 -3.54 13.36 -6.28
CA THR A 467 -3.33 12.45 -5.15
C THR A 467 -3.98 13.00 -3.88
N LEU A 468 -4.91 12.23 -3.33
CA LEU A 468 -5.50 12.47 -2.02
C LEU A 468 -4.75 11.67 -0.95
N HIS A 469 -4.25 12.36 0.07
CA HIS A 469 -3.48 11.76 1.17
C HIS A 469 -4.41 11.35 2.30
N LEU A 470 -4.76 10.07 2.34
CA LEU A 470 -5.62 9.50 3.38
C LEU A 470 -4.89 9.50 4.73
N GLN A 471 -5.63 9.77 5.80
CA GLN A 471 -5.09 9.94 7.16
C GLN A 471 -5.84 9.05 8.15
N SER A 472 -5.17 8.65 9.23
CA SER A 472 -5.77 7.79 10.24
C SER A 472 -7.06 8.37 10.81
N ASN A 473 -8.06 7.51 11.07
CA ASN A 473 -9.37 7.86 11.61
C ASN A 473 -10.23 8.81 10.75
N VAL A 474 -9.88 9.01 9.47
CA VAL A 474 -10.67 9.82 8.54
C VAL A 474 -11.46 8.92 7.59
N TRP A 475 -12.78 9.12 7.56
CA TRP A 475 -13.70 8.37 6.73
C TRP A 475 -14.23 9.28 5.63
N LEU A 476 -14.17 8.84 4.37
CA LEU A 476 -14.70 9.54 3.21
C LEU A 476 -16.09 8.98 2.91
N TYR A 477 -17.12 9.81 2.97
CA TYR A 477 -18.46 9.47 2.54
C TYR A 477 -18.75 10.11 1.18
N ILE A 478 -19.00 9.28 0.17
CA ILE A 478 -19.21 9.68 -1.22
C ILE A 478 -20.70 9.55 -1.51
N ASP A 479 -21.38 10.69 -1.54
CA ASP A 479 -22.81 10.75 -1.80
C ASP A 479 -23.13 10.22 -3.21
N ARG A 480 -24.36 9.71 -3.39
CA ARG A 480 -24.82 9.12 -4.65
C ARG A 480 -24.66 10.02 -5.87
N ASP A 481 -24.75 11.33 -5.68
CA ASP A 481 -24.66 12.32 -6.74
C ASP A 481 -23.24 12.91 -6.87
N ALA A 482 -22.29 12.43 -6.05
CA ALA A 482 -20.89 12.83 -6.09
C ALA A 482 -20.08 11.97 -7.07
N THR A 483 -19.19 12.61 -7.81
CA THR A 483 -18.17 12.00 -8.64
C THR A 483 -16.79 12.48 -8.20
N ILE A 484 -15.90 11.55 -7.84
CA ILE A 484 -14.47 11.86 -7.67
C ILE A 484 -13.74 11.39 -8.92
N GLN A 485 -13.05 12.29 -9.61
CA GLN A 485 -12.46 12.05 -10.91
C GLN A 485 -10.97 12.38 -10.91
N ALA A 486 -10.14 11.44 -11.37
CA ALA A 486 -8.71 11.69 -11.51
C ALA A 486 -8.39 12.69 -12.65
N ILE A 487 -7.39 13.54 -12.42
CA ILE A 487 -6.71 14.39 -13.42
C ILE A 487 -5.20 14.13 -13.40
N GLU A 488 -4.49 14.65 -14.40
CA GLU A 488 -3.03 14.50 -14.49
C GLU A 488 -2.28 15.27 -13.40
N GLY A 489 -1.08 14.79 -13.08
CA GLY A 489 -0.20 15.43 -12.09
C GLY A 489 -0.34 14.90 -10.67
N SER A 490 -0.72 13.62 -10.48
CA SER A 490 -0.53 12.91 -9.21
C SER A 490 0.92 13.03 -8.70
N ASP A 491 1.10 12.73 -7.42
CA ASP A 491 2.42 12.75 -6.78
C ASP A 491 3.44 11.92 -7.56
N GLU A 492 4.66 12.43 -7.61
CA GLU A 492 5.77 11.72 -8.23
C GLU A 492 6.10 10.43 -7.46
N PRO A 493 6.56 9.38 -8.17
CA PRO A 493 7.12 8.19 -7.55
C PRO A 493 8.17 8.53 -6.48
N GLU A 494 8.14 7.83 -5.34
CA GLU A 494 9.12 8.01 -4.28
C GLU A 494 10.56 7.66 -4.72
N ALA A 495 11.55 8.35 -4.13
CA ALA A 495 12.95 7.97 -4.29
C ALA A 495 13.28 6.70 -3.50
N THR A 496 14.21 5.89 -4.03
CA THR A 496 14.56 4.57 -3.51
C THR A 496 16.07 4.43 -3.28
N TRP A 497 16.48 3.38 -2.56
CA TRP A 497 17.90 3.03 -2.37
C TRP A 497 18.52 2.33 -3.57
N PHE A 498 17.69 1.68 -4.39
CA PHE A 498 18.11 0.88 -5.53
C PHE A 498 17.51 1.42 -6.82
N SER A 499 18.20 1.21 -7.93
CA SER A 499 17.62 1.45 -9.25
C SER A 499 16.57 0.39 -9.58
N ASP A 500 15.42 0.83 -10.08
CA ASP A 500 14.41 -0.05 -10.68
C ASP A 500 14.69 -0.30 -12.18
N LEU A 501 15.48 0.54 -12.84
CA LEU A 501 15.83 0.44 -14.27
C LEU A 501 16.57 -0.86 -14.62
N ALA A 502 17.34 -1.39 -13.65
CA ALA A 502 18.03 -2.67 -13.78
C ALA A 502 17.07 -3.81 -14.19
N TYR A 503 15.79 -3.71 -13.79
CA TYR A 503 14.78 -4.69 -14.16
C TYR A 503 13.35 -4.14 -14.06
N ARG A 504 12.94 -3.31 -15.04
CA ARG A 504 11.52 -2.92 -15.25
C ARG A 504 10.69 -3.92 -16.02
N SER A 505 11.26 -5.07 -16.34
CA SER A 505 10.54 -6.14 -17.03
C SER A 505 11.30 -7.42 -16.87
N GLY A 506 10.63 -8.47 -16.41
CA GLY A 506 11.04 -9.77 -16.92
C GLY A 506 10.22 -10.94 -16.44
N LEU A 507 9.88 -11.72 -17.46
CA LEU A 507 9.46 -13.11 -17.40
C LEU A 507 10.47 -13.96 -18.19
N SER A 508 11.69 -13.44 -18.41
CA SER A 508 12.67 -14.13 -19.24
C SER A 508 13.20 -15.35 -18.49
N PRO A 509 13.13 -16.55 -19.10
CA PRO A 509 13.72 -17.74 -18.52
C PRO A 509 15.25 -17.70 -18.48
N THR A 510 15.90 -16.69 -19.07
CA THR A 510 17.36 -16.64 -19.25
C THR A 510 18.01 -15.34 -18.80
N ASP A 511 17.26 -14.37 -18.27
CA ASP A 511 17.81 -13.08 -17.82
C ASP A 511 18.12 -13.10 -16.32
N PRO A 512 19.42 -13.11 -15.91
CA PRO A 512 19.80 -13.18 -14.51
C PRO A 512 19.75 -11.82 -13.80
N LYS A 513 19.49 -10.71 -14.50
CA LYS A 513 19.53 -9.35 -13.93
C LYS A 513 18.78 -9.18 -12.60
N PRO A 514 17.58 -9.75 -12.37
CA PRO A 514 16.91 -9.64 -11.08
C PRO A 514 17.72 -10.17 -9.91
N TYR A 515 18.62 -11.12 -10.15
CA TYR A 515 19.37 -11.86 -9.14
C TYR A 515 20.80 -11.38 -8.95
N GLN A 516 21.29 -10.47 -9.81
CA GLN A 516 22.66 -9.95 -9.73
C GLN A 516 22.95 -9.21 -8.42
N ASP A 517 21.98 -8.42 -7.93
CA ASP A 517 22.02 -7.87 -6.58
C ASP A 517 21.00 -8.64 -5.72
N PRO A 518 21.47 -9.56 -4.85
CA PRO A 518 20.58 -10.35 -4.00
C PRO A 518 19.82 -9.50 -2.98
N GLU A 519 20.24 -8.26 -2.72
CA GLU A 519 19.63 -7.36 -1.75
C GLU A 519 18.61 -6.38 -2.35
N ASN A 520 18.61 -6.21 -3.67
CA ASN A 520 17.73 -5.26 -4.36
C ASN A 520 16.30 -5.79 -4.40
N TYR A 521 15.48 -5.38 -3.44
CA TYR A 521 14.08 -5.80 -3.34
C TYR A 521 13.19 -5.28 -4.48
N LEU A 522 13.59 -4.20 -5.18
CA LEU A 522 12.80 -3.61 -6.27
C LEU A 522 12.74 -4.50 -7.51
N THR A 523 13.69 -5.41 -7.68
CA THR A 523 13.70 -6.37 -8.80
C THR A 523 13.01 -7.69 -8.44
N LYS A 524 12.54 -7.85 -7.20
CA LYS A 524 11.94 -9.08 -6.65
C LYS A 524 10.41 -8.98 -6.50
N GLN A 525 9.78 -8.19 -7.35
CA GLN A 525 8.35 -7.87 -7.28
C GLN A 525 7.79 -7.52 -8.67
N ASP A 526 6.49 -7.27 -8.74
CA ASP A 526 5.89 -6.64 -9.92
C ASP A 526 6.32 -5.16 -10.00
N VAL A 527 6.50 -4.64 -11.21
CA VAL A 527 6.84 -3.21 -11.44
C VAL A 527 5.77 -2.32 -10.83
N GLY A 528 4.52 -2.76 -10.93
CA GLY A 528 3.38 -2.12 -10.30
C GLY A 528 3.51 -2.00 -8.78
N HIS A 529 4.34 -2.80 -8.11
CA HIS A 529 4.44 -2.81 -6.65
C HIS A 529 5.60 -1.95 -6.12
N THR A 530 6.27 -1.22 -6.99
CA THR A 530 7.48 -0.46 -6.66
C THR A 530 7.21 0.88 -6.00
N PHE A 531 6.30 1.66 -6.58
CA PHE A 531 6.00 3.01 -6.14
C PHE A 531 4.55 3.09 -5.70
N PHE A 532 4.30 3.69 -4.54
CA PHE A 532 2.97 3.76 -3.94
C PHE A 532 2.39 5.17 -4.00
N ARG A 533 3.23 6.20 -4.06
CA ARG A 533 2.77 7.61 -4.02
C ARG A 533 2.12 8.05 -5.31
N ASN A 534 2.47 7.43 -6.44
CA ASN A 534 1.88 7.67 -7.76
C ASN A 534 0.46 7.05 -7.88
N ALA A 535 -0.43 7.44 -6.97
CA ALA A 535 -1.78 6.94 -6.84
C ALA A 535 -2.80 8.08 -6.72
N MET A 536 -4.06 7.81 -7.01
CA MET A 536 -5.17 8.76 -6.80
C MET A 536 -5.49 8.93 -5.30
N PHE A 537 -5.44 7.85 -4.53
CA PHE A 537 -5.60 7.83 -3.08
C PHE A 537 -4.44 7.06 -2.45
N PHE A 538 -3.74 7.67 -1.51
CA PHE A 538 -2.55 7.06 -0.90
C PHE A 538 -2.59 7.18 0.62
N ALA A 539 -2.23 6.08 1.30
CA ALA A 539 -1.90 6.07 2.71
C ALA A 539 -0.72 5.14 3.02
N GLU A 540 0.11 5.56 3.97
CA GLU A 540 1.23 4.79 4.52
C GLU A 540 1.16 4.83 6.04
N ARG A 541 1.30 3.67 6.70
CA ARG A 541 1.34 3.55 8.17
C ARG A 541 0.12 4.18 8.88
N ALA A 542 -1.04 4.16 8.22
CA ALA A 542 -2.28 4.74 8.71
C ALA A 542 -3.26 3.68 9.26
N ASP A 543 -4.21 4.10 10.09
CA ASP A 543 -5.19 3.24 10.75
C ASP A 543 -6.63 3.77 10.61
N ASN A 544 -7.61 2.86 10.48
CA ASN A 544 -9.04 3.19 10.56
C ASN A 544 -9.50 4.19 9.47
N ILE A 545 -9.22 3.86 8.21
CA ILE A 545 -9.64 4.63 7.04
C ILE A 545 -10.83 3.94 6.37
N LYS A 546 -11.83 4.73 5.98
CA LYS A 546 -13.00 4.21 5.26
C LYS A 546 -13.27 5.05 4.02
N ILE A 547 -13.59 4.41 2.90
CA ILE A 547 -14.03 5.04 1.66
C ILE A 547 -15.36 4.38 1.30
N ILE A 548 -16.44 5.09 1.63
CA ILE A 548 -17.79 4.52 1.68
C ILE A 548 -18.79 5.37 0.93
N GLY A 549 -19.94 4.79 0.63
CA GLY A 549 -21.06 5.47 -0.01
C GLY A 549 -21.42 4.83 -1.35
N ASN A 550 -22.35 5.43 -2.06
CA ASN A 550 -22.93 4.88 -3.29
C ASN A 550 -22.80 5.85 -4.47
N GLY A 551 -21.83 6.76 -4.39
CA GLY A 551 -21.43 7.64 -5.49
C GLY A 551 -20.53 6.96 -6.52
N TYR A 552 -19.77 7.78 -7.25
CA TYR A 552 -18.94 7.35 -8.37
C TYR A 552 -17.49 7.80 -8.21
N ILE A 553 -16.55 6.87 -8.38
CA ILE A 553 -15.11 7.15 -8.43
C ILE A 553 -14.59 6.71 -9.78
N THR A 554 -13.80 7.55 -10.44
CA THR A 554 -13.24 7.21 -11.74
C THR A 554 -11.82 7.69 -11.92
N GLY A 555 -10.97 6.79 -12.42
CA GLY A 555 -9.62 7.15 -12.84
C GLY A 555 -9.59 7.91 -14.16
N ASN A 556 -10.75 8.20 -14.77
CA ASN A 556 -10.93 9.06 -15.94
C ASN A 556 -10.09 8.69 -17.20
N GLY A 557 -9.49 7.50 -17.23
CA GLY A 557 -8.50 7.15 -18.24
C GLY A 557 -7.14 7.85 -18.09
N VAL A 558 -6.92 8.55 -16.97
CA VAL A 558 -5.62 9.19 -16.68
C VAL A 558 -4.66 8.24 -15.96
N LEU A 559 -5.18 7.29 -15.18
CA LEU A 559 -4.39 6.25 -14.53
C LEU A 559 -3.89 5.24 -15.57
N ALA A 560 -2.59 5.03 -15.65
CA ALA A 560 -1.97 4.12 -16.61
C ALA A 560 -2.22 2.65 -16.25
N THR A 561 -2.20 1.76 -17.25
CA THR A 561 -2.41 0.31 -17.09
C THR A 561 -1.22 -0.54 -17.54
N SER A 562 -0.10 0.09 -17.89
CA SER A 562 1.06 -0.58 -18.50
C SER A 562 2.18 -0.83 -17.50
N ASP A 563 2.87 -1.96 -17.64
CA ASP A 563 4.12 -2.26 -16.93
C ASP A 563 5.25 -1.24 -17.21
N ARG A 564 5.08 -0.37 -18.23
CA ARG A 564 6.03 0.68 -18.60
C ARG A 564 5.63 2.05 -18.09
N VAL A 565 4.74 2.14 -17.09
CA VAL A 565 4.20 3.42 -16.60
C VAL A 565 5.30 4.43 -16.22
N MET A 566 6.41 3.97 -15.65
CA MET A 566 7.50 4.86 -15.24
C MET A 566 8.25 5.51 -16.42
N ASN A 567 8.02 5.03 -17.65
CA ASN A 567 8.56 5.65 -18.87
C ASN A 567 7.66 6.80 -19.39
N ASN A 568 6.48 7.01 -18.80
CA ASN A 568 5.62 8.12 -19.15
C ASN A 568 6.21 9.44 -18.64
N ALA A 569 5.73 10.55 -19.20
CA ALA A 569 6.01 11.89 -18.67
C ALA A 569 5.56 11.99 -17.20
N PRO A 570 6.24 12.80 -16.35
CA PRO A 570 6.03 12.83 -14.90
C PRO A 570 4.55 12.88 -14.46
N GLY A 571 3.74 13.78 -15.04
CA GLY A 571 2.30 13.90 -14.74
C GLY A 571 1.39 12.74 -15.20
N ARG A 572 1.94 11.69 -15.83
CA ARG A 572 1.24 10.50 -16.38
C ARG A 572 1.76 9.19 -15.78
N ARG A 573 2.46 9.24 -14.65
CA ARG A 573 3.05 8.07 -13.98
C ARG A 573 2.14 7.41 -12.96
N ALA A 574 0.96 7.98 -12.67
CA ALA A 574 0.01 7.33 -11.77
C ALA A 574 -0.63 6.10 -12.41
N ASP A 575 -0.66 4.99 -11.68
CA ASP A 575 -1.21 3.71 -12.14
C ASP A 575 -2.13 3.02 -11.14
N LYS A 576 -2.37 3.64 -9.98
CA LYS A 576 -3.21 3.09 -8.90
C LYS A 576 -4.34 4.04 -8.57
N MET A 577 -5.53 3.49 -8.36
CA MET A 577 -6.60 4.27 -7.75
C MET A 577 -6.40 4.34 -6.23
N PHE A 578 -6.31 3.21 -5.54
CA PHE A 578 -6.06 3.14 -4.10
C PHE A 578 -4.73 2.42 -3.82
N ALA A 579 -3.84 3.08 -3.07
CA ALA A 579 -2.58 2.50 -2.61
C ALA A 579 -2.47 2.58 -1.08
N PHE A 580 -2.41 1.42 -0.42
CA PHE A 580 -2.24 1.33 1.04
C PHE A 580 -0.97 0.54 1.38
N LYS A 581 -0.04 1.20 2.08
CA LYS A 581 1.20 0.57 2.52
C LYS A 581 1.24 0.49 4.04
N LEU A 582 1.33 -0.72 4.59
CA LEU A 582 1.46 -0.97 6.04
C LEU A 582 0.36 -0.30 6.88
N CYS A 583 -0.87 -0.26 6.36
CA CYS A 583 -2.01 0.33 7.05
C CYS A 583 -2.79 -0.74 7.84
N THR A 584 -3.77 -0.34 8.64
CA THR A 584 -4.71 -1.27 9.25
C THR A 584 -6.14 -0.72 9.34
N HIS A 585 -7.13 -1.61 9.40
CA HIS A 585 -8.56 -1.27 9.49
C HIS A 585 -9.03 -0.40 8.32
N ILE A 586 -8.94 -0.96 7.12
CA ILE A 586 -9.32 -0.29 5.87
C ILE A 586 -10.68 -0.80 5.41
N GLU A 587 -11.55 0.11 5.00
CA GLU A 587 -12.82 -0.22 4.34
C GLU A 587 -12.97 0.51 3.01
N ILE A 588 -13.38 -0.21 1.97
CA ILE A 588 -13.78 0.36 0.68
C ILE A 588 -15.09 -0.29 0.25
N GLY A 589 -16.16 0.47 0.14
CA GLY A 589 -17.40 -0.15 -0.30
C GLY A 589 -18.66 0.69 -0.36
N GLY A 590 -19.68 0.06 -0.92
CA GLY A 590 -21.06 0.55 -0.91
C GLY A 590 -21.69 0.61 0.49
N LEU A 591 -22.96 0.99 0.56
CA LEU A 591 -23.77 0.88 1.77
C LEU A 591 -24.15 -0.57 2.02
N ASP A 592 -23.69 -1.16 3.13
CA ASP A 592 -24.01 -2.55 3.45
C ASP A 592 -25.50 -2.72 3.82
N ASN A 593 -26.18 -3.64 3.14
CA ASN A 593 -27.59 -3.99 3.37
C ASN A 593 -27.77 -5.39 3.98
N GLY A 594 -26.66 -6.08 4.31
CA GLY A 594 -26.66 -7.41 4.92
C GLY A 594 -27.10 -8.54 3.99
N LYS A 595 -27.24 -8.31 2.68
CA LYS A 595 -27.68 -9.31 1.70
C LYS A 595 -26.53 -9.80 0.83
N ASP A 596 -26.65 -11.06 0.39
CA ASP A 596 -25.73 -11.64 -0.59
C ASP A 596 -26.05 -11.18 -2.01
N LEU A 597 -25.01 -10.84 -2.76
CA LEU A 597 -25.10 -10.55 -4.19
C LEU A 597 -25.07 -11.84 -5.01
N TRP A 598 -25.91 -11.92 -6.03
CA TRP A 598 -25.88 -12.95 -7.06
C TRP A 598 -26.09 -12.34 -8.45
N TYR A 599 -26.23 -13.19 -9.47
CA TYR A 599 -26.24 -12.78 -10.86
C TYR A 599 -27.49 -13.28 -11.60
N ASP A 600 -28.16 -12.38 -12.32
CA ASP A 600 -29.29 -12.67 -13.21
C ASP A 600 -28.77 -12.76 -14.66
N PRO A 601 -28.61 -13.97 -15.23
CA PRO A 601 -28.08 -14.15 -16.57
C PRO A 601 -29.03 -13.69 -17.68
N GLU A 602 -30.34 -13.57 -17.41
CA GLU A 602 -31.31 -13.08 -18.41
C GLU A 602 -31.21 -11.55 -18.57
N LYS A 603 -30.94 -10.85 -17.46
CA LYS A 603 -30.81 -9.38 -17.44
C LYS A 603 -29.37 -8.89 -17.62
N ASP A 604 -28.39 -9.79 -17.52
CA ASP A 604 -26.97 -9.46 -17.45
C ASP A 604 -26.64 -8.46 -16.33
N LEU A 605 -27.15 -8.73 -15.14
CA LEU A 605 -27.11 -7.77 -14.05
C LEU A 605 -27.03 -8.47 -12.69
N PRO A 606 -26.32 -7.89 -11.71
CA PRO A 606 -26.28 -8.44 -10.36
C PRO A 606 -27.59 -8.18 -9.61
N TYR A 607 -27.91 -8.97 -8.60
CA TYR A 607 -29.05 -8.68 -7.71
C TYR A 607 -28.79 -9.18 -6.30
N TYR A 608 -29.41 -8.56 -5.31
CA TYR A 608 -29.34 -9.06 -3.94
C TYR A 608 -30.38 -10.17 -3.74
N ILE A 609 -29.94 -11.32 -3.23
CA ILE A 609 -30.83 -12.45 -2.91
C ILE A 609 -31.86 -12.01 -1.87
N ASN A 610 -33.11 -12.46 -2.04
CA ASN A 610 -34.27 -12.00 -1.25
C ASN A 610 -34.51 -10.48 -1.35
N GLY A 611 -34.01 -9.84 -2.41
CA GLY A 611 -34.34 -8.47 -2.82
C GLY A 611 -35.46 -8.44 -3.86
N ASN A 612 -35.95 -7.23 -4.18
CA ASN A 612 -36.98 -7.00 -5.19
C ASN A 612 -36.37 -6.87 -6.61
N GLY A 613 -35.54 -7.83 -7.03
CA GLY A 613 -34.85 -7.81 -8.33
C GLY A 613 -33.49 -7.09 -8.31
N HIS A 614 -33.01 -6.62 -9.47
CA HIS A 614 -31.76 -5.88 -9.60
C HIS A 614 -31.83 -4.57 -8.80
N ASP A 615 -30.87 -4.38 -7.91
CA ASP A 615 -30.70 -3.17 -7.11
C ASP A 615 -29.21 -2.95 -6.85
N ASP A 616 -28.62 -1.99 -7.56
CA ASP A 616 -27.24 -1.56 -7.37
C ASP A 616 -27.15 -0.21 -6.64
N SER A 617 -28.26 0.29 -6.08
CA SER A 617 -28.33 1.60 -5.42
C SER A 617 -27.49 1.68 -4.15
N ASN A 618 -27.13 0.51 -3.59
CA ASN A 618 -26.25 0.39 -2.43
C ASN A 618 -24.78 0.28 -2.83
N MET A 619 -24.44 0.09 -4.11
CA MET A 619 -23.08 -0.22 -4.53
C MET A 619 -22.27 1.06 -4.82
N LEU A 620 -21.01 1.08 -4.38
CA LEU A 620 -20.05 2.09 -4.79
C LEU A 620 -19.62 1.80 -6.23
N GLN A 621 -19.72 2.79 -7.12
CA GLN A 621 -19.40 2.63 -8.54
C GLN A 621 -17.95 3.05 -8.80
N ILE A 622 -17.15 2.18 -9.40
CA ILE A 622 -15.72 2.43 -9.63
C ILE A 622 -15.35 2.06 -11.06
N ASP A 623 -14.85 3.02 -11.84
CA ASP A 623 -14.45 2.78 -13.23
C ASP A 623 -13.02 3.27 -13.52
N ARG A 624 -12.40 2.68 -14.54
CA ARG A 624 -11.12 3.14 -15.12
C ARG A 624 -9.97 3.27 -14.10
N GLY A 625 -9.88 2.35 -13.14
CA GLY A 625 -8.97 2.46 -12.00
C GLY A 625 -7.46 2.28 -12.27
N GLY A 626 -7.04 2.14 -13.53
CA GLY A 626 -5.62 2.02 -13.88
C GLY A 626 -5.11 0.58 -13.80
N HIS A 627 -3.83 0.43 -13.51
CA HIS A 627 -3.13 -0.84 -13.39
C HIS A 627 -3.69 -1.63 -12.20
N PHE A 628 -3.84 -0.98 -11.05
CA PHE A 628 -4.51 -1.56 -9.88
C PHE A 628 -5.60 -0.61 -9.41
N VAL A 629 -6.84 -1.10 -9.35
CA VAL A 629 -7.86 -0.34 -8.61
C VAL A 629 -7.43 -0.26 -7.14
N LEU A 630 -7.05 -1.36 -6.51
CA LEU A 630 -6.45 -1.39 -5.18
C LEU A 630 -5.13 -2.14 -5.21
N LEU A 631 -4.09 -1.49 -4.72
CA LEU A 631 -2.87 -2.15 -4.26
C LEU A 631 -2.74 -1.94 -2.74
N ALA A 632 -2.92 -3.02 -1.98
CA ALA A 632 -2.64 -3.04 -0.54
C ALA A 632 -1.42 -3.91 -0.27
N THR A 633 -0.39 -3.35 0.37
CA THR A 633 0.85 -4.07 0.69
C THR A 633 1.15 -4.00 2.18
N GLY A 634 1.26 -5.16 2.83
CA GLY A 634 1.51 -5.26 4.27
C GLY A 634 0.40 -4.70 5.14
N THR A 635 -0.79 -4.51 4.57
CA THR A 635 -1.94 -3.89 5.22
C THR A 635 -2.84 -4.96 5.84
N ASP A 636 -3.32 -4.75 7.06
CA ASP A 636 -4.09 -5.75 7.80
C ASP A 636 -5.52 -5.27 8.12
N HIS A 637 -6.46 -6.18 8.32
CA HIS A 637 -7.88 -5.86 8.61
C HIS A 637 -8.54 -5.04 7.49
N ILE A 638 -8.64 -5.62 6.29
CA ILE A 638 -9.20 -4.96 5.12
C ILE A 638 -10.61 -5.51 4.83
N TYR A 639 -11.55 -4.61 4.57
CA TYR A 639 -12.94 -4.92 4.23
C TYR A 639 -13.30 -4.24 2.91
N VAL A 640 -13.43 -5.01 1.84
CA VAL A 640 -13.95 -4.48 0.55
C VAL A 640 -15.31 -5.08 0.27
N HIS A 641 -16.29 -4.24 -0.09
CA HIS A 641 -17.65 -4.74 -0.31
C HIS A 641 -18.57 -3.89 -1.16
N ASN A 642 -19.59 -4.53 -1.76
CA ASN A 642 -20.67 -3.85 -2.46
C ASN A 642 -20.13 -2.85 -3.50
N THR A 643 -19.25 -3.33 -4.40
CA THR A 643 -18.62 -2.49 -5.43
C THR A 643 -18.99 -2.98 -6.83
N TYR A 644 -19.35 -2.02 -7.68
CA TYR A 644 -19.67 -2.25 -9.10
C TYR A 644 -18.57 -1.64 -9.95
N PHE A 645 -17.83 -2.49 -10.66
CA PHE A 645 -16.83 -2.07 -11.64
C PHE A 645 -17.34 -2.05 -13.08
N ALA A 646 -16.87 -1.06 -13.83
CA ALA A 646 -17.16 -0.90 -15.26
C ALA A 646 -18.65 -0.65 -15.56
N LYS A 647 -19.31 0.19 -14.75
CA LYS A 647 -20.73 0.51 -14.94
C LYS A 647 -20.95 1.55 -16.04
N LYS A 648 -20.23 2.67 -15.97
CA LYS A 648 -20.33 3.79 -16.92
C LYS A 648 -19.26 3.70 -18.00
N ASN A 649 -18.10 3.13 -17.69
CA ASN A 649 -17.00 2.93 -18.63
C ASN A 649 -16.26 1.61 -18.39
N SER A 650 -16.14 0.79 -19.44
CA SER A 650 -15.53 -0.55 -19.38
C SER A 650 -14.02 -0.61 -19.64
N GLY A 651 -13.40 0.50 -20.01
CA GLY A 651 -11.96 0.53 -20.31
C GLY A 651 -11.10 0.84 -19.09
N ASN A 652 -9.79 0.62 -19.24
CA ASN A 652 -8.75 1.17 -18.36
C ASN A 652 -8.82 0.73 -16.88
N ALA A 653 -9.21 -0.52 -16.64
CA ALA A 653 -9.04 -1.20 -15.35
C ALA A 653 -8.37 -2.56 -15.60
N ARG A 654 -7.19 -2.77 -15.01
CA ARG A 654 -6.44 -4.01 -15.17
C ARG A 654 -6.75 -5.00 -14.04
N ASP A 655 -6.08 -4.89 -12.90
CA ASP A 655 -6.38 -5.63 -11.68
C ASP A 655 -7.37 -4.85 -10.82
N ILE A 656 -8.29 -5.55 -10.14
CA ILE A 656 -9.26 -4.93 -9.25
C ILE A 656 -8.72 -4.88 -7.81
N TYR A 657 -8.56 -6.02 -7.13
CA TYR A 657 -8.11 -6.06 -5.75
C TYR A 657 -6.85 -6.90 -5.57
N ASP A 658 -5.71 -6.23 -5.39
CA ASP A 658 -4.42 -6.85 -5.10
C ASP A 658 -4.05 -6.70 -3.62
N PHE A 659 -3.96 -7.84 -2.95
CA PHE A 659 -3.57 -7.96 -1.55
C PHE A 659 -2.20 -8.62 -1.43
N MET A 660 -1.17 -7.80 -1.25
CA MET A 660 0.21 -8.23 -1.14
C MET A 660 0.64 -8.28 0.33
N ALA A 661 1.03 -9.44 0.84
CA ALA A 661 1.50 -9.61 2.22
C ALA A 661 0.50 -9.11 3.30
N CYS A 662 -0.80 -9.15 3.00
CA CYS A 662 -1.89 -8.67 3.84
C CYS A 662 -2.48 -9.78 4.71
N ASN A 663 -3.10 -9.42 5.84
CA ASN A 663 -3.79 -10.38 6.71
C ASN A 663 -5.15 -9.90 7.17
N ASN A 664 -6.02 -10.85 7.50
CA ASN A 664 -7.38 -10.58 7.97
C ASN A 664 -8.18 -9.77 6.93
N VAL A 665 -8.34 -10.33 5.74
CA VAL A 665 -9.00 -9.68 4.61
C VAL A 665 -10.40 -10.27 4.40
N THR A 666 -11.39 -9.40 4.23
CA THR A 666 -12.77 -9.75 3.90
C THR A 666 -13.17 -9.08 2.59
N VAL A 667 -13.64 -9.88 1.63
CA VAL A 667 -14.10 -9.43 0.31
C VAL A 667 -15.51 -9.95 0.10
N THR A 668 -16.51 -9.08 -0.04
CA THR A 668 -17.92 -9.51 -0.18
C THR A 668 -18.70 -8.72 -1.22
N ASN A 669 -19.52 -9.37 -2.03
CA ASN A 669 -20.46 -8.70 -2.96
C ASN A 669 -19.73 -7.80 -3.98
N ILE A 670 -18.88 -8.42 -4.80
CA ILE A 670 -18.11 -7.73 -5.82
C ILE A 670 -18.69 -8.08 -7.19
N TYR A 671 -19.05 -7.07 -7.97
CA TYR A 671 -19.46 -7.24 -9.36
C TYR A 671 -18.52 -6.49 -10.29
N SER A 672 -17.74 -7.22 -11.09
CA SER A 672 -16.93 -6.65 -12.17
C SER A 672 -17.59 -6.96 -13.50
N LYS A 673 -18.19 -5.95 -14.14
CA LYS A 673 -18.80 -6.13 -15.46
C LYS A 673 -17.76 -6.62 -16.47
N ILE A 674 -16.54 -6.10 -16.35
CA ILE A 674 -15.36 -6.46 -17.13
C ILE A 674 -14.06 -5.89 -16.54
N SER A 675 -12.97 -6.66 -16.54
CA SER A 675 -11.60 -6.21 -16.27
C SER A 675 -10.57 -6.88 -17.20
N SER A 676 -9.36 -6.32 -17.29
CA SER A 676 -8.27 -6.95 -18.07
C SER A 676 -7.61 -8.11 -17.35
N ASP A 677 -7.57 -8.04 -16.03
CA ASP A 677 -6.71 -8.87 -15.20
C ASP A 677 -7.46 -9.24 -13.90
N ASP A 678 -6.75 -9.60 -12.84
CA ASP A 678 -7.32 -10.33 -11.72
C ASP A 678 -8.38 -9.53 -10.94
N ILE A 679 -9.50 -10.18 -10.56
CA ILE A 679 -10.54 -9.50 -9.76
C ILE A 679 -10.21 -9.55 -8.27
N VAL A 680 -9.87 -10.72 -7.74
CA VAL A 680 -9.36 -10.87 -6.37
C VAL A 680 -8.04 -11.62 -6.43
N LYS A 681 -6.97 -10.93 -6.05
CA LYS A 681 -5.61 -11.48 -6.04
C LYS A 681 -4.99 -11.35 -4.66
N LEU A 682 -4.39 -12.43 -4.19
CA LEU A 682 -3.53 -12.44 -3.02
C LEU A 682 -2.14 -12.95 -3.40
N GLY A 683 -1.12 -12.33 -2.82
CA GLY A 683 0.26 -12.70 -3.04
C GLY A 683 1.17 -12.15 -1.97
N SER A 684 2.46 -12.34 -2.13
CA SER A 684 3.50 -11.80 -1.26
C SER A 684 4.75 -11.53 -2.09
N ASP A 685 5.35 -10.37 -1.92
CA ASP A 685 6.56 -9.95 -2.61
C ASP A 685 7.51 -9.22 -1.66
N CYS A 686 8.49 -8.51 -2.22
CA CYS A 686 9.51 -7.81 -1.48
C CYS A 686 9.29 -6.28 -1.42
N ALA A 687 8.11 -5.74 -1.73
CA ALA A 687 7.85 -4.28 -1.83
C ALA A 687 8.00 -3.50 -0.53
N LEU A 688 7.98 -4.20 0.60
CA LEU A 688 8.27 -3.62 1.91
C LEU A 688 9.77 -3.61 2.23
N GLY A 689 10.61 -4.15 1.34
CA GLY A 689 12.00 -4.50 1.62
C GLY A 689 12.18 -5.74 2.47
N PHE A 690 11.09 -6.45 2.75
CA PHE A 690 11.04 -7.72 3.44
C PHE A 690 9.77 -8.47 3.06
N THR A 691 9.75 -9.76 3.34
CA THR A 691 8.61 -10.65 3.10
C THR A 691 7.91 -10.95 4.43
N ARG A 692 6.59 -11.19 4.38
CA ARG A 692 5.82 -11.69 5.51
C ARG A 692 4.70 -12.61 5.01
N PRO A 693 4.26 -13.59 5.82
CA PRO A 693 3.15 -14.47 5.47
C PRO A 693 1.82 -13.74 5.29
N VAL A 694 0.96 -14.37 4.49
CA VAL A 694 -0.42 -13.99 4.17
C VAL A 694 -1.35 -14.99 4.85
N LYS A 695 -2.32 -14.51 5.63
CA LYS A 695 -3.31 -15.38 6.27
C LYS A 695 -4.67 -14.73 6.50
N ASN A 696 -5.67 -15.60 6.68
CA ASN A 696 -7.00 -15.28 7.17
C ASN A 696 -7.81 -14.46 6.15
N TYR A 697 -8.30 -15.13 5.10
CA TYR A 697 -9.09 -14.53 4.03
C TYR A 697 -10.51 -15.10 3.99
N TRP A 698 -11.50 -14.21 3.96
CA TRP A 698 -12.92 -14.53 3.78
C TRP A 698 -13.45 -13.83 2.53
N VAL A 699 -13.62 -14.58 1.45
CA VAL A 699 -14.04 -14.07 0.15
C VAL A 699 -15.39 -14.70 -0.20
N ARG A 700 -16.40 -13.89 -0.53
CA ARG A 700 -17.70 -14.42 -0.99
C ARG A 700 -18.42 -13.53 -1.98
N ASN A 701 -19.27 -14.16 -2.79
CA ASN A 701 -20.17 -13.49 -3.72
C ASN A 701 -19.40 -12.61 -4.73
N ILE A 702 -18.46 -13.24 -5.44
CA ILE A 702 -17.62 -12.58 -6.45
C ILE A 702 -18.14 -12.95 -7.83
N ILE A 703 -18.54 -11.95 -8.59
CA ILE A 703 -19.14 -12.10 -9.91
C ILE A 703 -18.30 -11.27 -10.90
N GLY A 704 -17.86 -11.86 -12.01
CA GLY A 704 -17.22 -11.03 -13.03
C GLY A 704 -16.75 -11.69 -14.30
N ASP A 705 -16.50 -10.83 -15.29
CA ASP A 705 -15.86 -11.10 -16.58
C ASP A 705 -14.45 -10.51 -16.56
N THR A 706 -13.43 -11.29 -16.87
CA THR A 706 -12.03 -10.83 -16.82
C THR A 706 -11.18 -11.50 -17.90
N ASN A 707 -10.22 -10.80 -18.48
CA ASN A 707 -9.28 -11.46 -19.36
C ASN A 707 -8.25 -12.34 -18.62
N CYS A 708 -8.08 -12.22 -17.30
CA CYS A 708 -7.17 -13.07 -16.53
C CYS A 708 -7.96 -13.97 -15.56
N ASN A 709 -7.89 -13.75 -14.23
CA ASN A 709 -8.53 -14.62 -13.26
C ASN A 709 -9.65 -13.95 -12.44
N LEU A 710 -10.72 -14.68 -12.14
CA LEU A 710 -11.69 -14.20 -11.14
C LEU A 710 -11.04 -14.21 -9.74
N PHE A 711 -10.32 -15.29 -9.42
CA PHE A 711 -9.58 -15.43 -8.17
C PHE A 711 -8.18 -16.01 -8.42
N GLN A 712 -7.15 -15.38 -7.88
CA GLN A 712 -5.75 -15.78 -8.00
C GLN A 712 -5.03 -15.74 -6.65
N ILE A 713 -4.27 -16.81 -6.37
CA ILE A 713 -3.14 -16.76 -5.42
C ILE A 713 -1.84 -16.75 -6.24
N GLY A 714 -0.99 -15.73 -6.08
CA GLY A 714 0.23 -15.52 -6.87
C GLY A 714 0.07 -14.49 -7.99
N SER A 715 0.98 -14.37 -8.95
CA SER A 715 2.16 -15.20 -9.19
C SER A 715 3.30 -14.95 -8.20
N GLU A 716 3.29 -13.80 -7.53
CA GLU A 716 4.24 -13.36 -6.51
C GLU A 716 3.93 -14.07 -5.19
N THR A 717 4.80 -14.99 -4.79
CA THR A 717 4.63 -15.84 -3.61
C THR A 717 5.95 -16.00 -2.87
N ALA A 718 6.56 -14.87 -2.52
CA ALA A 718 7.81 -14.81 -1.80
C ALA A 718 7.72 -15.29 -0.33
N ASP A 719 6.52 -15.39 0.25
CA ASP A 719 6.25 -15.93 1.59
C ASP A 719 4.95 -16.74 1.64
N ASP A 720 4.71 -17.44 2.75
CA ASP A 720 3.63 -18.42 2.90
C ASP A 720 2.25 -17.78 2.82
N ILE A 721 1.29 -18.54 2.27
CA ILE A 721 -0.09 -18.11 2.09
C ILE A 721 -1.01 -19.19 2.67
N GLN A 722 -1.85 -18.85 3.64
CA GLN A 722 -2.67 -19.84 4.32
C GLN A 722 -4.04 -19.35 4.79
N GLU A 723 -4.95 -20.28 5.06
CA GLU A 723 -6.28 -20.00 5.63
C GLU A 723 -7.13 -19.09 4.75
N VAL A 724 -7.49 -19.60 3.56
CA VAL A 724 -8.24 -18.88 2.54
C VAL A 724 -9.56 -19.59 2.27
N TYR A 725 -10.66 -18.89 2.52
CA TYR A 725 -12.01 -19.39 2.33
C TYR A 725 -12.71 -18.54 1.28
N VAL A 726 -13.08 -19.17 0.16
CA VAL A 726 -13.79 -18.56 -0.96
C VAL A 726 -15.11 -19.29 -1.16
N ASP A 727 -16.25 -18.60 -1.10
CA ASP A 727 -17.57 -19.23 -1.34
C ASP A 727 -18.39 -18.40 -2.34
N ASN A 728 -19.27 -19.06 -3.11
CA ASN A 728 -20.23 -18.43 -4.02
C ASN A 728 -19.55 -17.53 -5.09
N ILE A 729 -18.83 -18.13 -6.02
CA ILE A 729 -18.27 -17.42 -7.19
C ILE A 729 -19.13 -17.61 -8.43
N TYR A 730 -19.17 -16.60 -9.30
CA TYR A 730 -19.82 -16.64 -10.60
C TYR A 730 -18.90 -16.04 -11.67
N VAL A 731 -18.18 -16.88 -12.41
CA VAL A 731 -17.34 -16.43 -13.53
C VAL A 731 -18.22 -16.25 -14.76
N LEU A 732 -18.31 -15.01 -15.25
CA LEU A 732 -19.03 -14.66 -16.48
C LEU A 732 -18.20 -14.99 -17.73
N GLY A 733 -16.88 -14.90 -17.62
CA GLY A 733 -15.92 -15.24 -18.66
C GLY A 733 -14.50 -15.02 -18.17
N SER A 734 -13.58 -15.91 -18.56
CA SER A 734 -12.16 -15.81 -18.23
C SER A 734 -11.26 -16.33 -19.34
N ASN A 735 -10.28 -15.52 -19.79
CA ASN A 735 -9.31 -15.94 -20.81
C ASN A 735 -8.05 -16.61 -20.23
N LYS A 736 -7.83 -16.56 -18.90
CA LYS A 736 -6.80 -17.33 -18.20
C LYS A 736 -7.42 -18.42 -17.33
N ALA A 737 -7.87 -18.13 -16.11
CA ALA A 737 -8.51 -19.13 -15.25
C ALA A 737 -9.67 -18.62 -14.39
N GLY A 738 -10.56 -19.53 -13.99
CA GLY A 738 -11.63 -19.21 -13.05
C GLY A 738 -11.09 -19.07 -11.62
N PHE A 739 -10.37 -20.09 -11.17
CA PHE A 739 -9.79 -20.15 -9.83
C PHE A 739 -8.35 -20.69 -9.90
N SER A 740 -7.39 -19.88 -9.47
CA SER A 740 -5.97 -20.11 -9.71
C SER A 740 -5.11 -20.05 -8.44
N ILE A 741 -4.13 -20.94 -8.34
CA ILE A 741 -3.16 -21.01 -7.24
C ILE A 741 -1.78 -21.27 -7.84
N SER A 742 -0.87 -20.31 -7.72
CA SER A 742 0.49 -20.45 -8.25
C SER A 742 1.51 -20.11 -7.18
N THR A 743 2.43 -21.02 -6.87
CA THR A 743 3.64 -20.70 -6.08
C THR A 743 4.86 -20.74 -6.98
N ASN A 744 5.47 -19.57 -7.18
CA ASN A 744 6.61 -19.42 -8.08
C ASN A 744 7.89 -19.06 -7.32
N ASP A 745 7.76 -18.44 -6.14
CA ASP A 745 8.91 -17.90 -5.40
C ASP A 745 9.28 -18.68 -4.13
N GLY A 746 8.73 -19.89 -3.95
CA GLY A 746 9.11 -20.80 -2.87
C GLY A 746 8.19 -20.80 -1.64
N ALA A 747 7.03 -20.16 -1.72
CA ALA A 747 6.02 -20.20 -0.67
C ALA A 747 5.38 -21.59 -0.51
N HIS A 748 5.00 -21.88 0.73
CA HIS A 748 4.03 -22.91 1.08
C HIS A 748 2.62 -22.30 1.09
N ILE A 749 1.77 -22.74 0.16
CA ILE A 749 0.37 -22.36 0.08
C ILE A 749 -0.49 -23.47 0.70
N LYS A 750 -1.31 -23.17 1.71
CA LYS A 750 -2.09 -24.23 2.38
C LYS A 750 -3.46 -23.83 2.89
N ASN A 751 -4.34 -24.83 3.03
CA ASN A 751 -5.68 -24.69 3.59
C ASN A 751 -6.52 -23.68 2.78
N ILE A 752 -6.70 -24.02 1.51
CA ILE A 752 -7.47 -23.22 0.55
C ILE A 752 -8.77 -23.94 0.25
N HIS A 753 -9.88 -23.23 0.42
CA HIS A 753 -11.21 -23.80 0.32
C HIS A 753 -12.07 -23.00 -0.64
N LEU A 754 -12.67 -23.70 -1.61
CA LEU A 754 -13.71 -23.17 -2.48
C LEU A 754 -15.04 -23.87 -2.19
N ASN A 755 -16.06 -23.09 -1.81
CA ASN A 755 -17.40 -23.55 -1.43
C ASN A 755 -17.42 -24.48 -0.22
N SER A 756 -16.72 -24.07 0.84
CA SER A 756 -16.78 -24.72 2.16
C SER A 756 -17.93 -24.25 3.03
N GLY A 757 -18.49 -23.06 2.76
CA GLY A 757 -19.54 -22.43 3.56
C GLY A 757 -19.02 -21.75 4.83
N ARG A 758 -17.70 -21.61 4.97
CA ARG A 758 -17.07 -20.96 6.14
C ARG A 758 -17.21 -19.45 6.13
N THR A 759 -17.42 -18.83 4.97
CA THR A 759 -17.70 -17.40 4.89
C THR A 759 -19.18 -17.09 5.13
N GLY A 760 -20.01 -18.11 5.36
CA GLY A 760 -21.46 -18.06 5.59
C GLY A 760 -22.21 -19.01 4.66
N SER A 761 -23.54 -19.03 4.75
CA SER A 761 -24.39 -19.99 4.03
C SER A 761 -24.16 -19.98 2.51
N ILE A 762 -24.03 -21.19 1.94
CA ILE A 762 -24.01 -21.42 0.49
C ILE A 762 -25.46 -21.49 0.01
N HIS A 763 -25.88 -20.50 -0.78
CA HIS A 763 -27.25 -20.46 -1.33
C HIS A 763 -27.34 -21.16 -2.71
N SER A 764 -26.24 -21.25 -3.43
CA SER A 764 -26.15 -21.90 -4.74
C SER A 764 -24.74 -22.45 -4.98
N ARG A 765 -24.64 -23.36 -5.94
CA ARG A 765 -23.35 -23.86 -6.44
C ARG A 765 -22.57 -22.71 -7.07
N SER A 766 -21.25 -22.78 -7.01
CA SER A 766 -20.40 -21.84 -7.75
C SER A 766 -20.48 -22.14 -9.24
N VAL A 767 -20.40 -21.10 -10.06
CA VAL A 767 -20.60 -21.20 -11.50
C VAL A 767 -19.36 -20.68 -12.24
N MET A 768 -18.92 -21.40 -13.27
CA MET A 768 -17.91 -20.92 -14.20
C MET A 768 -18.39 -21.07 -15.64
N HIS A 769 -18.59 -19.95 -16.33
CA HIS A 769 -18.87 -19.90 -17.75
C HIS A 769 -17.66 -19.38 -18.52
N ARG A 770 -17.51 -19.81 -19.79
CA ARG A 770 -16.60 -19.17 -20.76
C ARG A 770 -15.20 -18.97 -20.20
N THR A 771 -14.74 -19.99 -19.48
CA THR A 771 -13.52 -19.97 -18.69
C THR A 771 -12.52 -20.90 -19.34
N ARG A 772 -11.36 -20.37 -19.78
CA ARG A 772 -10.35 -21.15 -20.50
C ARG A 772 -9.81 -22.32 -19.68
N ALA A 773 -9.30 -22.06 -18.49
CA ALA A 773 -8.87 -23.08 -17.52
C ALA A 773 -9.71 -22.92 -16.24
N PRO A 774 -10.69 -23.80 -15.97
CA PRO A 774 -11.53 -23.65 -14.77
C PRO A 774 -10.71 -23.61 -13.48
N PHE A 775 -9.70 -24.49 -13.38
CA PHE A 775 -8.70 -24.50 -12.32
C PHE A 775 -7.30 -24.44 -12.91
N PHE A 776 -6.43 -23.61 -12.32
CA PHE A 776 -5.02 -23.52 -12.69
C PHE A 776 -4.14 -23.53 -11.44
N PHE A 777 -3.64 -24.71 -11.05
CA PHE A 777 -2.68 -24.86 -9.95
C PHE A 777 -1.30 -25.15 -10.50
N SER A 778 -0.31 -24.36 -10.10
CA SER A 778 1.03 -24.45 -10.66
C SER A 778 2.13 -24.21 -9.62
N ILE A 779 3.21 -24.96 -9.74
CA ILE A 779 4.48 -24.69 -9.07
C ILE A 779 5.53 -24.35 -10.13
N SER A 780 6.42 -23.40 -9.86
CA SER A 780 7.61 -23.13 -10.68
C SER A 780 8.85 -22.85 -9.82
N ASN A 781 10.03 -22.84 -10.44
CA ASN A 781 11.31 -22.54 -9.79
C ASN A 781 11.78 -21.11 -10.10
N ARG A 782 10.91 -20.11 -9.92
CA ARG A 782 11.23 -18.70 -10.18
C ARG A 782 12.11 -18.08 -9.08
N ALA A 783 11.70 -18.21 -7.82
CA ALA A 783 12.42 -17.68 -6.66
C ALA A 783 12.75 -16.17 -6.68
N ARG A 784 11.84 -15.29 -7.12
CA ARG A 784 12.01 -13.83 -6.97
C ARG A 784 11.81 -13.40 -5.52
N VAL A 785 12.83 -13.66 -4.71
CA VAL A 785 12.91 -13.27 -3.30
C VAL A 785 14.29 -12.69 -2.99
N ILE A 786 14.38 -11.85 -1.95
CA ILE A 786 15.66 -11.31 -1.47
C ILE A 786 16.60 -12.46 -1.07
N GLY A 787 17.88 -12.36 -1.43
CA GLY A 787 18.89 -13.38 -1.17
C GLY A 787 18.90 -14.56 -2.15
N ALA A 788 17.99 -14.59 -3.14
CA ALA A 788 17.92 -15.65 -4.13
C ALA A 788 19.06 -15.56 -5.16
N ASP A 789 19.57 -16.73 -5.55
CA ASP A 789 20.60 -16.93 -6.56
C ASP A 789 20.11 -17.89 -7.65
N VAL A 790 20.64 -17.73 -8.85
CA VAL A 790 20.25 -18.50 -10.04
C VAL A 790 21.47 -18.87 -10.89
N GLU A 791 21.42 -20.04 -11.50
CA GLU A 791 22.39 -20.48 -12.49
C GLU A 791 21.68 -20.91 -13.78
N LYS A 792 22.33 -20.72 -14.92
CA LYS A 792 21.78 -21.10 -16.23
C LYS A 792 22.21 -22.52 -16.58
N PHE A 793 21.23 -23.36 -16.88
CA PHE A 793 21.44 -24.75 -17.32
C PHE A 793 20.91 -24.97 -18.73
N SER A 794 21.47 -25.95 -19.42
CA SER A 794 20.95 -26.50 -20.67
C SER A 794 20.64 -27.98 -20.48
N PHE A 795 19.44 -28.42 -20.85
CA PHE A 795 19.00 -29.80 -20.64
C PHE A 795 17.99 -30.24 -21.69
N ASN A 796 17.88 -31.55 -21.91
CA ASN A 796 16.84 -32.12 -22.78
C ASN A 796 15.57 -32.39 -21.99
N GLU A 797 14.44 -31.87 -22.45
CA GLU A 797 13.12 -32.16 -21.89
C GLU A 797 12.21 -32.63 -23.02
N ASN A 798 11.73 -33.88 -22.94
CA ASN A 798 10.81 -34.46 -23.91
C ASN A 798 11.30 -34.34 -25.37
N GLY A 799 12.60 -34.55 -25.60
CA GLY A 799 13.22 -34.46 -26.92
C GLY A 799 13.54 -33.04 -27.37
N THR A 800 13.29 -32.03 -26.54
CA THR A 800 13.58 -30.62 -26.83
C THR A 800 14.69 -30.10 -25.92
N THR A 801 15.77 -29.57 -26.48
CA THR A 801 16.79 -28.86 -25.70
C THR A 801 16.24 -27.53 -25.20
N ARG A 802 16.30 -27.32 -23.89
CA ARG A 802 15.95 -26.07 -23.21
C ARG A 802 17.19 -25.46 -22.59
N SER A 803 17.16 -24.14 -22.44
CA SER A 803 18.13 -23.41 -21.65
C SER A 803 17.40 -22.41 -20.76
N GLU A 804 17.59 -22.52 -19.45
CA GLU A 804 16.87 -21.72 -18.46
C GLU A 804 17.67 -21.49 -17.19
N LEU A 805 17.30 -20.46 -16.46
CA LEU A 805 17.72 -20.21 -15.10
C LEU A 805 17.00 -21.19 -14.17
N LEU A 806 17.76 -21.77 -13.24
CA LEU A 806 17.25 -22.51 -12.10
C LEU A 806 17.69 -21.80 -10.82
N ALA A 807 16.77 -21.62 -9.88
CA ALA A 807 17.08 -21.09 -8.56
C ALA A 807 17.77 -22.17 -7.72
N THR A 808 18.96 -21.84 -7.23
CA THR A 808 19.87 -22.82 -6.63
C THR A 808 19.79 -22.86 -5.11
N ASN A 809 19.35 -21.76 -4.48
CA ASN A 809 19.42 -21.56 -3.03
C ASN A 809 18.08 -21.20 -2.37
N VAL A 810 16.96 -21.42 -3.07
CA VAL A 810 15.59 -21.23 -2.57
C VAL A 810 14.80 -22.52 -2.82
N ASN A 811 14.06 -22.99 -1.82
CA ASN A 811 13.23 -24.19 -1.95
C ASN A 811 12.17 -24.00 -3.04
N ILE A 812 11.85 -25.08 -3.78
CA ILE A 812 10.65 -25.11 -4.62
C ILE A 812 9.44 -24.94 -3.69
N GLY A 813 8.44 -24.18 -4.15
CA GLY A 813 7.20 -23.98 -3.40
C GLY A 813 6.40 -25.27 -3.24
N SER A 814 5.40 -25.23 -2.36
CA SER A 814 4.48 -26.34 -2.14
C SER A 814 3.04 -25.83 -2.02
N ILE A 815 2.09 -26.67 -2.42
CA ILE A 815 0.66 -26.41 -2.30
C ILE A 815 0.05 -27.59 -1.56
N GLU A 816 -0.68 -27.36 -0.46
CA GLU A 816 -1.32 -28.44 0.29
C GLU A 816 -2.74 -28.13 0.77
N ASN A 817 -3.52 -29.19 1.02
CA ASN A 817 -4.84 -29.12 1.65
C ASN A 817 -5.81 -28.20 0.92
N ILE A 818 -6.09 -28.55 -0.33
CA ILE A 818 -7.01 -27.81 -1.20
C ILE A 818 -8.35 -28.54 -1.23
N THR A 819 -9.45 -27.86 -0.91
CA THR A 819 -10.80 -28.42 -0.95
C THR A 819 -11.71 -27.63 -1.87
N ILE A 820 -12.30 -28.32 -2.84
CA ILE A 820 -13.17 -27.73 -3.86
C ILE A 820 -14.46 -28.55 -3.90
N HIS A 821 -15.59 -27.85 -3.72
CA HIS A 821 -16.88 -28.50 -3.59
C HIS A 821 -17.98 -27.81 -4.40
N GLY A 822 -18.86 -28.57 -5.05
CA GLY A 822 -20.13 -28.07 -5.55
C GLY A 822 -20.02 -26.94 -6.58
N ILE A 823 -19.48 -27.25 -7.76
CA ILE A 823 -19.23 -26.27 -8.84
C ILE A 823 -19.81 -26.77 -10.16
N ASP A 824 -20.49 -25.87 -10.87
CA ASP A 824 -20.97 -26.10 -12.22
C ASP A 824 -20.16 -25.28 -13.23
N ILE A 825 -19.52 -25.98 -14.15
CA ILE A 825 -18.62 -25.44 -15.15
C ILE A 825 -19.20 -25.76 -16.53
N SER A 826 -19.33 -24.75 -17.38
CA SER A 826 -19.77 -24.93 -18.77
C SER A 826 -19.05 -23.97 -19.69
N GLU A 827 -19.10 -24.24 -20.98
CA GLU A 827 -18.47 -23.39 -21.99
C GLU A 827 -16.96 -23.21 -21.76
N VAL A 828 -16.22 -24.32 -21.58
CA VAL A 828 -14.77 -24.26 -21.30
C VAL A 828 -13.98 -23.84 -22.55
N TYR A 829 -13.76 -22.54 -22.67
CA TYR A 829 -12.91 -21.83 -23.64
C TYR A 829 -12.66 -20.41 -23.14
N GLY A 830 -11.66 -19.71 -23.66
CA GLY A 830 -11.44 -18.28 -23.33
C GLY A 830 -12.51 -17.40 -23.98
N GLY A 831 -13.52 -17.01 -23.20
CA GLY A 831 -14.67 -16.25 -23.69
C GLY A 831 -14.97 -14.96 -22.91
N SER A 832 -13.97 -14.38 -22.26
CA SER A 832 -14.10 -13.04 -21.68
C SER A 832 -14.32 -11.98 -22.76
N SER A 833 -15.12 -10.97 -22.42
CA SER A 833 -15.50 -9.89 -23.32
C SER A 833 -14.43 -8.80 -23.45
N PHE A 834 -13.28 -8.89 -22.76
CA PHE A 834 -12.34 -7.77 -22.58
C PHE A 834 -11.87 -7.08 -23.88
N ARG A 835 -11.83 -7.83 -24.99
CA ARG A 835 -11.41 -7.35 -26.31
C ARG A 835 -12.40 -7.67 -27.43
N GLY A 836 -13.66 -7.94 -27.10
CA GLY A 836 -14.62 -8.40 -28.08
C GLY A 836 -16.06 -8.22 -27.66
N ASP A 837 -16.95 -8.80 -28.45
CA ASP A 837 -18.38 -8.79 -28.17
C ASP A 837 -18.67 -9.51 -26.87
N ARG A 838 -19.66 -9.00 -26.13
CA ARG A 838 -20.04 -9.58 -24.85
C ARG A 838 -20.51 -11.02 -25.04
N TRP A 839 -19.69 -11.94 -24.53
CA TRP A 839 -19.84 -13.39 -24.60
C TRP A 839 -20.09 -13.96 -26.00
N LYS A 840 -19.19 -13.61 -26.94
CA LYS A 840 -19.12 -14.25 -28.24
C LYS A 840 -19.24 -15.79 -28.10
N PRO A 841 -20.24 -16.43 -28.77
CA PRO A 841 -20.37 -17.88 -28.78
C PRO A 841 -19.11 -18.58 -29.29
N TYR A 842 -18.89 -19.81 -28.84
CA TYR A 842 -17.79 -20.64 -29.35
C TYR A 842 -17.98 -20.90 -30.85
N ASP A 843 -16.96 -20.54 -31.64
CA ASP A 843 -16.93 -20.76 -33.09
C ASP A 843 -15.66 -21.49 -33.54
N GLY A 844 -14.89 -22.00 -32.59
CA GLY A 844 -13.61 -22.67 -32.82
C GLY A 844 -12.40 -21.75 -32.77
N SER A 845 -12.57 -20.41 -32.80
CA SER A 845 -11.44 -19.47 -32.77
C SER A 845 -10.86 -19.27 -31.37
N GLN A 846 -11.59 -19.64 -30.32
CA GLN A 846 -11.20 -19.42 -28.95
C GLN A 846 -10.26 -20.52 -28.42
N ASN A 847 -9.28 -20.10 -27.61
CA ASN A 847 -8.38 -21.03 -26.94
C ASN A 847 -9.13 -21.88 -25.90
N LYS A 848 -8.73 -23.15 -25.78
CA LYS A 848 -9.22 -24.10 -24.78
C LYS A 848 -8.07 -24.53 -23.86
N ALA A 849 -8.39 -24.98 -22.66
CA ALA A 849 -7.45 -25.68 -21.78
C ALA A 849 -8.21 -26.69 -20.92
N SER A 850 -7.47 -27.67 -20.37
CA SER A 850 -7.99 -28.50 -19.28
C SER A 850 -8.05 -27.73 -17.96
N ALA A 851 -8.67 -28.31 -16.93
CA ALA A 851 -8.29 -28.00 -15.56
C ALA A 851 -6.86 -28.52 -15.32
N ILE A 852 -5.95 -27.64 -14.90
CA ILE A 852 -4.52 -27.90 -14.77
C ILE A 852 -4.13 -27.90 -13.29
N ILE A 853 -3.53 -29.00 -12.83
CA ILE A 853 -2.95 -29.12 -11.50
C ILE A 853 -1.54 -29.68 -11.67
N ALA A 854 -0.53 -28.83 -11.68
CA ALA A 854 0.83 -29.22 -12.00
C ALA A 854 1.82 -28.76 -10.93
N GLY A 855 2.43 -29.71 -10.21
CA GLY A 855 3.66 -29.45 -9.47
C GLY A 855 4.84 -29.21 -10.42
N TYR A 856 6.05 -29.16 -9.86
CA TYR A 856 7.27 -28.89 -10.62
C TYR A 856 8.37 -29.90 -10.26
N LYS A 857 9.09 -30.36 -11.28
CA LYS A 857 10.29 -31.19 -11.11
C LYS A 857 11.49 -30.48 -11.73
N LEU A 858 12.62 -30.44 -11.03
CA LEU A 858 13.90 -30.05 -11.63
C LEU A 858 14.30 -31.06 -12.73
N PRO A 859 15.13 -30.66 -13.70
CA PRO A 859 15.66 -31.60 -14.69
C PRO A 859 16.49 -32.69 -13.99
N ASP A 860 16.36 -33.94 -14.47
CA ASP A 860 17.17 -35.05 -13.99
C ASP A 860 18.64 -34.82 -14.36
N ASP A 861 19.56 -35.21 -13.48
CA ASP A 861 21.01 -35.02 -13.65
C ASP A 861 21.55 -35.52 -15.00
N ALA A 862 21.03 -36.65 -15.47
CA ALA A 862 21.41 -37.28 -16.74
C ALA A 862 20.97 -36.49 -17.97
N ASP A 863 19.97 -35.62 -17.84
CA ASP A 863 19.42 -34.82 -18.94
C ASP A 863 20.08 -33.44 -19.04
N VAL A 864 20.89 -33.04 -18.05
CA VAL A 864 21.58 -31.75 -17.97
C VAL A 864 22.97 -31.84 -18.58
N GLU A 865 23.30 -30.91 -19.46
CA GLU A 865 24.65 -30.77 -20.02
C GLU A 865 25.66 -30.45 -18.90
N GLY A 866 26.59 -31.37 -18.64
CA GLY A 866 27.58 -31.23 -17.55
C GLY A 866 27.08 -31.66 -16.17
N GLY A 867 25.85 -32.16 -16.05
CA GLY A 867 25.23 -32.59 -14.80
C GLY A 867 24.60 -31.45 -14.00
N LEU A 868 23.72 -31.80 -13.06
CA LEU A 868 23.05 -30.85 -12.17
C LEU A 868 23.93 -30.58 -10.94
N THR A 869 24.58 -29.42 -10.94
CA THR A 869 25.65 -29.04 -10.00
C THR A 869 25.18 -28.66 -8.59
N PHE A 870 23.87 -28.60 -8.33
CA PHE A 870 23.33 -28.16 -7.04
C PHE A 870 22.29 -29.12 -6.45
N ARG A 871 21.98 -28.90 -5.17
CA ARG A 871 20.82 -29.45 -4.46
C ARG A 871 20.13 -28.30 -3.75
N LEU A 872 18.80 -28.29 -3.78
CA LEU A 872 18.03 -27.28 -3.06
C LEU A 872 18.24 -27.39 -1.54
N PRO A 873 18.05 -26.30 -0.78
CA PRO A 873 18.33 -26.30 0.66
C PRO A 873 17.60 -27.38 1.46
N ASN A 874 16.37 -27.74 1.06
CA ASN A 874 15.58 -28.81 1.67
C ASN A 874 15.87 -30.21 1.09
N GLY A 875 16.79 -30.34 0.14
CA GLY A 875 17.16 -31.58 -0.54
C GLY A 875 16.10 -32.11 -1.52
N GLN A 876 14.98 -31.41 -1.71
CA GLN A 876 13.92 -31.85 -2.62
C GLN A 876 14.31 -31.58 -4.08
N HIS A 877 13.80 -32.43 -4.98
CA HIS A 877 13.96 -32.30 -6.43
C HIS A 877 12.62 -32.04 -7.14
N THR A 878 11.50 -32.25 -6.42
CA THR A 878 10.14 -32.11 -6.93
C THR A 878 9.30 -31.38 -5.89
N GLY A 879 8.63 -30.31 -6.31
CA GLY A 879 7.56 -29.67 -5.55
C GLY A 879 6.24 -30.34 -5.89
N TYR A 880 5.75 -31.17 -4.97
CA TYR A 880 4.47 -31.86 -5.11
C TYR A 880 3.31 -30.96 -4.65
N ILE A 881 2.16 -31.10 -5.31
CA ILE A 881 0.88 -30.59 -4.79
C ILE A 881 0.21 -31.69 -3.96
N GLU A 882 -0.10 -31.42 -2.70
CA GLU A 882 -0.52 -32.44 -1.74
C GLU A 882 -1.97 -32.25 -1.25
N ASN A 883 -2.66 -33.36 -0.98
CA ASN A 883 -3.98 -33.38 -0.33
C ASN A 883 -5.04 -32.50 -1.03
N ILE A 884 -5.31 -32.79 -2.29
CA ILE A 884 -6.30 -32.08 -3.11
C ILE A 884 -7.61 -32.86 -3.14
N ARG A 885 -8.73 -32.19 -2.88
CA ARG A 885 -10.07 -32.78 -2.90
C ARG A 885 -10.99 -32.02 -3.83
N PHE A 886 -11.47 -32.70 -4.85
CA PHE A 886 -12.60 -32.26 -5.69
C PHE A 886 -13.82 -33.10 -5.33
N SER A 887 -14.95 -32.45 -5.05
CA SER A 887 -16.21 -33.14 -4.79
C SER A 887 -17.38 -32.45 -5.46
N ASP A 888 -18.22 -33.22 -6.15
CA ASP A 888 -19.40 -32.72 -6.86
C ASP A 888 -19.07 -31.54 -7.80
N VAL A 889 -18.04 -31.72 -8.63
CA VAL A 889 -17.67 -30.80 -9.70
C VAL A 889 -18.23 -31.31 -11.02
N LYS A 890 -19.05 -30.50 -11.69
CA LYS A 890 -19.69 -30.85 -12.96
C LYS A 890 -19.15 -29.94 -14.05
N MET A 891 -18.58 -30.52 -15.10
CA MET A 891 -17.91 -29.78 -16.15
C MET A 891 -18.40 -30.19 -17.53
N THR A 892 -18.77 -29.21 -18.35
CA THR A 892 -19.03 -29.40 -19.78
C THR A 892 -17.96 -28.68 -20.60
N VAL A 893 -17.14 -29.43 -21.32
CA VAL A 893 -16.09 -28.92 -22.21
C VAL A 893 -16.51 -28.99 -23.67
N LYS A 894 -15.85 -28.20 -24.53
CA LYS A 894 -16.14 -28.19 -25.97
C LYS A 894 -15.70 -29.48 -26.68
N GLY A 895 -14.55 -30.04 -26.32
CA GLY A 895 -14.00 -31.23 -27.00
C GLY A 895 -13.27 -30.90 -28.30
N GLY A 896 -13.17 -31.87 -29.22
CA GLY A 896 -12.71 -31.65 -30.60
C GLY A 896 -11.19 -31.73 -30.84
N HIS A 897 -10.39 -32.19 -29.87
CA HIS A 897 -8.96 -32.45 -30.10
C HIS A 897 -8.71 -33.78 -30.83
N ALA A 898 -7.60 -33.86 -31.55
CA ALA A 898 -7.19 -35.08 -32.25
C ALA A 898 -6.63 -36.14 -31.28
N ALA A 899 -6.73 -37.42 -31.64
CA ALA A 899 -6.21 -38.52 -30.80
C ALA A 899 -4.70 -38.44 -30.52
N ALA A 900 -3.93 -37.82 -31.42
CA ALA A 900 -2.49 -37.59 -31.24
C ALA A 900 -2.18 -36.70 -30.03
N ASP A 901 -3.10 -35.78 -29.66
CA ASP A 901 -2.91 -34.87 -28.54
C ASP A 901 -2.86 -35.62 -27.18
N ALA A 902 -3.42 -36.82 -27.12
CA ALA A 902 -3.38 -37.68 -25.93
C ALA A 902 -1.97 -38.15 -25.55
N GLY A 903 -1.03 -38.13 -26.51
CA GLY A 903 0.38 -38.51 -26.32
C GLY A 903 1.31 -37.33 -26.02
N LEU A 904 0.80 -36.10 -25.98
CA LEU A 904 1.63 -34.92 -25.73
C LEU A 904 2.10 -34.87 -24.27
N ILE A 905 3.32 -34.39 -24.07
CA ILE A 905 3.94 -34.22 -22.76
C ILE A 905 4.16 -32.72 -22.54
N PRO A 906 3.28 -32.03 -21.79
CA PRO A 906 3.46 -30.63 -21.46
C PRO A 906 4.83 -30.36 -20.79
N PRO A 907 5.47 -29.20 -21.05
CA PRO A 907 6.75 -28.85 -20.42
C PRO A 907 6.63 -28.54 -18.92
N GLU A 908 7.75 -28.53 -18.19
CA GLU A 908 7.85 -27.92 -16.86
C GLU A 908 7.89 -26.38 -16.92
N LEU A 909 7.37 -25.74 -15.86
CA LEU A 909 7.40 -24.29 -15.70
C LEU A 909 8.72 -23.82 -15.08
N GLY A 910 9.67 -23.46 -15.95
CA GLY A 910 10.91 -22.79 -15.55
C GLY A 910 10.70 -21.32 -15.16
N VAL A 911 11.79 -20.63 -14.84
CA VAL A 911 11.78 -19.20 -14.48
C VAL A 911 11.00 -18.37 -15.51
N GLY A 912 10.10 -17.52 -15.01
CA GLY A 912 9.30 -16.62 -15.85
C GLY A 912 8.11 -17.25 -16.58
N ARG A 913 7.86 -18.56 -16.40
CA ARG A 913 6.69 -19.26 -16.97
C ARG A 913 5.66 -19.57 -15.88
N TYR A 914 4.42 -19.14 -16.08
CA TYR A 914 3.33 -19.31 -15.11
C TYR A 914 1.93 -19.06 -15.73
N ASN A 915 1.83 -19.07 -17.06
CA ASN A 915 0.57 -18.91 -17.77
C ASN A 915 0.05 -20.26 -18.27
N VAL A 916 -1.28 -20.36 -18.44
CA VAL A 916 -1.95 -21.55 -18.99
C VAL A 916 -1.34 -21.99 -20.33
N SER A 917 -0.97 -21.03 -21.19
CA SER A 917 -0.34 -21.31 -22.50
C SER A 917 1.06 -21.89 -22.41
N ASP A 918 1.75 -21.75 -21.28
CA ASP A 918 3.12 -22.26 -21.12
C ASP A 918 3.14 -23.79 -21.11
N PHE A 919 2.06 -24.41 -20.63
CA PHE A 919 1.84 -25.86 -20.69
C PHE A 919 1.38 -26.39 -22.05
N LYS A 920 1.28 -25.53 -23.08
CA LYS A 920 0.85 -25.93 -24.43
C LYS A 920 -0.50 -26.66 -24.40
N ILE A 921 -0.64 -27.74 -25.17
CA ILE A 921 -1.85 -28.58 -25.19
C ILE A 921 -1.69 -29.68 -24.14
N GLN A 922 -2.68 -29.82 -23.26
CA GLN A 922 -2.71 -30.87 -22.25
C GLN A 922 -3.27 -32.17 -22.85
N PRO A 923 -2.79 -33.35 -22.41
CA PRO A 923 -3.23 -34.67 -22.89
C PRO A 923 -4.59 -35.11 -22.32
N ALA A 924 -5.24 -34.25 -21.54
CA ALA A 924 -6.61 -34.42 -21.06
C ALA A 924 -7.53 -33.36 -21.66
N TYR A 925 -8.82 -33.65 -21.75
CA TYR A 925 -9.85 -32.62 -21.97
C TYR A 925 -10.54 -32.17 -20.68
N GLY A 926 -10.48 -32.97 -19.62
CA GLY A 926 -11.06 -32.65 -18.32
C GLY A 926 -10.01 -32.16 -17.31
N PHE A 927 -9.37 -33.10 -16.61
CA PHE A 927 -8.33 -32.81 -15.62
C PHE A 927 -6.98 -33.34 -16.06
N TRP A 928 -5.98 -32.47 -16.10
CA TRP A 928 -4.57 -32.86 -16.22
C TRP A 928 -3.86 -32.57 -14.90
N ILE A 929 -3.40 -33.63 -14.24
CA ILE A 929 -2.79 -33.57 -12.91
C ILE A 929 -1.38 -34.16 -12.99
N ARG A 930 -0.38 -33.36 -12.62
CA ARG A 930 1.04 -33.76 -12.63
C ARG A 930 1.74 -33.44 -11.31
N HIS A 931 2.62 -34.33 -10.84
CA HIS A 931 3.40 -34.16 -9.61
C HIS A 931 2.51 -33.86 -8.39
N ALA A 932 1.61 -34.80 -8.07
CA ALA A 932 0.66 -34.63 -6.97
C ALA A 932 0.64 -35.84 -6.03
N LYS A 933 0.29 -35.61 -4.76
CA LYS A 933 0.13 -36.66 -3.75
C LYS A 933 -1.18 -36.51 -2.98
N GLY A 934 -1.91 -37.59 -2.77
CA GLY A 934 -3.16 -37.55 -1.99
C GLY A 934 -4.27 -36.79 -2.73
N LEU A 935 -4.64 -37.28 -3.91
CA LEU A 935 -5.78 -36.75 -4.68
C LEU A 935 -7.08 -37.48 -4.29
N THR A 936 -8.16 -36.74 -4.09
CA THR A 936 -9.52 -37.30 -4.03
C THR A 936 -10.41 -36.60 -5.04
N MET A 937 -11.05 -37.35 -5.93
CA MET A 937 -12.12 -36.88 -6.81
C MET A 937 -13.38 -37.67 -6.50
N LYS A 938 -14.43 -37.02 -5.99
CA LYS A 938 -15.66 -37.69 -5.57
C LYS A 938 -16.88 -37.11 -6.28
N ASP A 939 -17.68 -37.98 -6.89
CA ASP A 939 -18.96 -37.64 -7.53
C ASP A 939 -18.83 -36.52 -8.60
N CYS A 940 -17.68 -36.46 -9.28
CA CYS A 940 -17.44 -35.51 -10.35
C CYS A 940 -18.08 -35.98 -11.67
N MET A 941 -18.44 -35.03 -12.53
CA MET A 941 -18.98 -35.30 -13.86
C MET A 941 -18.22 -34.48 -14.90
N ILE A 942 -17.82 -35.13 -15.99
CA ILE A 942 -17.18 -34.48 -17.15
C ILE A 942 -18.00 -34.85 -18.38
N ARG A 943 -18.49 -33.85 -19.08
CA ARG A 943 -19.20 -33.98 -20.35
C ARG A 943 -18.41 -33.26 -21.43
N THR A 944 -18.33 -33.85 -22.62
CA THR A 944 -17.84 -33.16 -23.82
C THR A 944 -18.98 -32.92 -24.80
N GLU A 945 -18.97 -31.78 -25.48
CA GLU A 945 -19.95 -31.44 -26.51
C GLU A 945 -19.60 -32.15 -27.84
N GLU A 946 -18.35 -32.07 -28.26
CA GLU A 946 -17.79 -32.84 -29.38
C GLU A 946 -16.89 -33.96 -28.88
N ALA A 947 -16.77 -35.06 -29.64
CA ALA A 947 -15.81 -36.11 -29.32
C ALA A 947 -14.39 -35.52 -29.23
N ASP A 948 -13.64 -35.91 -28.20
CA ASP A 948 -12.29 -35.41 -27.94
C ASP A 948 -11.31 -36.58 -27.89
N GLY A 949 -10.27 -36.54 -28.72
CA GLY A 949 -9.28 -37.61 -28.81
C GLY A 949 -8.37 -37.75 -27.59
N ARG A 950 -8.53 -36.95 -26.54
CA ARG A 950 -7.75 -37.03 -25.29
C ARG A 950 -8.48 -37.80 -24.20
N TYR A 951 -7.81 -38.00 -23.07
CA TYR A 951 -8.40 -38.65 -21.90
C TYR A 951 -9.27 -37.67 -21.09
N ALA A 952 -10.26 -38.19 -20.36
CA ALA A 952 -11.05 -37.35 -19.45
C ALA A 952 -10.20 -36.83 -18.29
N VAL A 953 -9.35 -37.72 -17.75
CA VAL A 953 -8.40 -37.42 -16.69
C VAL A 953 -7.04 -38.02 -17.04
N VAL A 954 -5.97 -37.26 -16.86
CA VAL A 954 -4.60 -37.75 -16.92
C VAL A 954 -3.92 -37.49 -15.58
N LEU A 955 -3.37 -38.55 -15.00
CA LEU A 955 -2.57 -38.55 -13.77
C LEU A 955 -1.13 -38.88 -14.13
N ASP A 956 -0.22 -37.92 -14.00
CA ASP A 956 1.20 -38.08 -14.33
C ASP A 956 2.09 -37.82 -13.11
N ASP A 957 2.86 -38.81 -12.67
CA ASP A 957 3.61 -38.77 -11.40
C ASP A 957 2.69 -38.41 -10.21
N VAL A 958 1.52 -39.06 -10.15
CA VAL A 958 0.56 -38.92 -9.06
C VAL A 958 0.66 -40.11 -8.12
N HIS A 959 0.69 -39.86 -6.82
CA HIS A 959 0.77 -40.91 -5.82
C HIS A 959 -0.35 -40.83 -4.79
N LYS A 960 -1.04 -41.94 -4.54
CA LYS A 960 -2.24 -42.01 -3.69
C LYS A 960 -3.37 -41.15 -4.27
N ALA A 961 -4.17 -41.72 -5.15
CA ALA A 961 -5.34 -41.06 -5.70
C ALA A 961 -6.57 -41.96 -5.60
N ASP A 962 -7.68 -41.38 -5.15
CA ASP A 962 -8.99 -42.03 -5.09
C ASP A 962 -9.97 -41.26 -6.00
N VAL A 963 -10.45 -41.91 -7.06
CA VAL A 963 -11.47 -41.36 -7.97
C VAL A 963 -12.74 -42.18 -7.78
N ILE A 964 -13.76 -41.59 -7.17
CA ILE A 964 -14.96 -42.29 -6.72
C ILE A 964 -16.16 -41.68 -7.43
N GLY A 965 -16.88 -42.49 -8.20
CA GLY A 965 -18.14 -42.06 -8.84
C GLY A 965 -17.96 -41.06 -9.99
N LEU A 966 -16.80 -41.03 -10.65
CA LEU A 966 -16.58 -40.19 -11.84
C LEU A 966 -17.53 -40.60 -12.98
N LYS A 967 -18.31 -39.64 -13.48
CA LYS A 967 -19.18 -39.83 -14.66
C LYS A 967 -18.59 -39.10 -15.87
N VAL A 968 -18.38 -39.82 -16.97
CA VAL A 968 -17.94 -39.24 -18.24
C VAL A 968 -19.05 -39.42 -19.29
N ILE A 969 -19.52 -38.32 -19.88
CA ILE A 969 -20.66 -38.28 -20.82
C ILE A 969 -20.18 -37.77 -22.18
N ASN A 970 -20.59 -38.48 -23.25
CA ASN A 970 -20.07 -38.39 -24.61
C ASN A 970 -18.58 -38.78 -24.64
N GLU A 971 -18.25 -39.97 -25.12
CA GLU A 971 -16.90 -40.52 -24.95
C GLU A 971 -15.88 -39.88 -25.92
N GLY A 972 -14.65 -39.73 -25.43
CA GLY A 972 -13.48 -39.28 -26.20
C GLY A 972 -12.79 -40.44 -26.92
N ILE A 973 -11.49 -40.66 -26.67
CA ILE A 973 -10.81 -41.90 -27.05
C ILE A 973 -11.63 -43.12 -26.56
N THR A 974 -11.83 -44.11 -27.44
CA THR A 974 -12.55 -45.35 -27.11
C THR A 974 -11.75 -46.17 -26.10
N GLY A 975 -12.28 -46.39 -24.89
CA GLY A 975 -11.69 -47.28 -23.88
C GLY A 975 -11.38 -46.61 -22.53
N GLU A 976 -10.10 -46.33 -22.27
CA GLU A 976 -9.57 -45.86 -20.97
C GLU A 976 -9.94 -44.38 -20.73
N LYS A 977 -10.76 -44.10 -19.70
CA LYS A 977 -11.21 -42.73 -19.36
C LYS A 977 -10.19 -41.95 -18.53
N ILE A 978 -9.42 -42.66 -17.70
CA ILE A 978 -8.41 -42.13 -16.79
C ILE A 978 -7.07 -42.73 -17.20
N LYS A 979 -6.12 -41.89 -17.63
CA LYS A 979 -4.77 -42.34 -17.94
C LYS A 979 -3.83 -42.15 -16.76
N THR A 980 -3.08 -43.17 -16.40
CA THR A 980 -2.01 -43.07 -15.40
C THR A 980 -0.63 -43.19 -16.04
N ILE A 981 0.27 -42.25 -15.73
CA ILE A 981 1.66 -42.20 -16.18
C ILE A 981 2.53 -42.05 -14.93
N ARG A 982 3.55 -42.91 -14.75
CA ARG A 982 4.49 -42.84 -13.59
C ARG A 982 3.82 -42.76 -12.21
N SER A 983 2.56 -43.20 -12.11
CA SER A 983 1.70 -43.00 -10.95
C SER A 983 1.62 -44.26 -10.10
N SER A 984 1.31 -44.13 -8.80
CA SER A 984 1.25 -45.29 -7.89
C SER A 984 0.12 -45.17 -6.87
N ARG A 985 -0.46 -46.32 -6.49
CA ARG A 985 -1.60 -46.41 -5.55
C ARG A 985 -2.80 -45.58 -6.00
N ILE A 986 -3.32 -45.88 -7.19
CA ILE A 986 -4.48 -45.20 -7.79
C ILE A 986 -5.68 -46.16 -7.71
N ASN A 987 -6.77 -45.72 -7.09
CA ASN A 987 -8.03 -46.44 -6.99
C ASN A 987 -9.10 -45.67 -7.78
N TYR A 988 -9.74 -46.27 -8.79
CA TYR A 988 -10.78 -45.64 -9.61
C TYR A 988 -11.73 -46.61 -10.28
#